data_AF-A0A8C6Y3T6-F1
#
_entry.id   AF-A0A8C6Y3T6-F1
#
_cell.length_a   1.000
_cell.length_b   1.000
_cell.length_c   1.000
_cell.angle_alpha   90.00
_cell.angle_beta   90.00
_cell.angle_gamma   90.00
#
_symmetry.space_group_name_H-M   'P 1'
#
loop_
_entity.id
_entity.type
_entity.pdbx_description
1 polymer ?
#
loop_
_entity_poly.entity_id
_entity_poly.type
_entity_poly.pdbx_seq_one_letter_code
_entity_poly.pdbx_strand_id
1 'polypeptide(L)'
;PAAKVPVVSEAFHSEGTTLSDGTAKLFLNTPSNAQSLPITVRTNHEFFPRERQATKSMTATAYQTQGGSGNYLHVAITSTEIKPGDNLRVNFNVKGNANSLNQIKYFTYLILTKGKIFKVGRQPRRDGQNLVTMNLHITPDLIPSFRFVAYYQVGNNEIVADSVWVDVKDTCMGTLVVKGDNLIQMPGAAMKIKLEGDPGARVGLVAVDKAVYVLNDKYKISQAKIWDTIEKSDFGCTAGSGQNNLGVFEDAGLALTTSTNLNTKQRSDAKCPQPANRRRRSSVLLLDSKAKFQDQDLRKCCEDVMHKNPMGYTCEKRAKYIQEGDACKAAFLECCRYIKGVRDENQRESELFLARDDNEDGFIADSDIISRSDFPESWLWISSKTMSFYLRDSITTWVVLAVSFTPTKGICVAEPYEIRVMKVFFIDLQMPYSVVKNEQVEIRAILHNYVNEDIYVRVELLYNPAFCSASTKGQRYRQQFPIKALSSRAVPFVIVPLEQGLHDVEIKASVQEALWSDGVRKKLKVVVSNKWGGTQLEVIKARKLDDRVPDTEIETKIIIQGDPVAQIIENSIDGSKLNHLIITPSGCGEQNMIRMTAPVIATYYLDTTEQWETLGINRRTEAVNQIMTGYAQQMVYKKADHSYAAFTNRASSSWLTAYVVKVFAMAAKMVAGISHEIICGGVRWLILNRQQPDGAFKENAPVLSGTMQVWFPSTLPPSLPPSALVWLDDMNSLDSSIKKATNYLLKKYEKLQRPYTTALTAYALAAADQLNDDRVLMAASTGRDHWEEYNAHTHNIEGTSYALLALLKMKKFDQTGPIVRWLTDQNFYGETYGQTQATVMAFQALAEYEIQMPTHKDLNLDITIELPNREVPIRYRINYENALLARTVETKLNQDFTVTASGDGKATMTILTFYNAQLQEKANVCNKFHLNVSVENIHLNAMGAKGALMLKICTRYLGEVDSTMTIIDISMLTGFLPDAEDLTRLSRGVDRYISRYEVDNNMAQKVAVIIYLDKVSHSEDECLQFKILKHFEVGFIQPGSVKVYSYYNLDEKCTKFYHPDKGTGLLNKICVGNVCRCAGETCSSLNHQEKIDVPLRIRKACETNVDYGSSVFHCYTPNEIFIQILISAGTDENPQAKTHQYISQRKCQEALNLKVNDDYLIWGSRSDLLGWKAEISYIITKNTRIERWPNEDECQEEEFQKLCDDFAQFSFTLTVFGCPT
;
A
#
# COMPACT_ATOMS: atom_id res chain seq x y z
N PRO A 1 -15.94 -36.41 2.55
CA PRO A 1 -16.19 -37.87 2.54
C PRO A 1 -15.17 -38.61 3.41
N ALA A 2 -15.56 -39.73 4.02
CA ALA A 2 -14.63 -40.63 4.71
C ALA A 2 -14.89 -42.05 4.19
N ALA A 3 -13.93 -42.63 3.48
CA ALA A 3 -14.07 -43.94 2.83
C ALA A 3 -13.57 -45.08 3.74
N LYS A 4 -14.06 -46.30 3.51
CA LYS A 4 -13.70 -47.53 4.25
C LYS A 4 -14.00 -47.48 5.76
N VAL A 5 -14.89 -46.61 6.21
CA VAL A 5 -15.33 -46.55 7.62
C VAL A 5 -16.43 -47.59 7.84
N PRO A 6 -16.25 -48.59 8.73
CA PRO A 6 -17.30 -49.53 9.08
C PRO A 6 -18.40 -48.84 9.89
N VAL A 7 -19.66 -49.13 9.57
CA VAL A 7 -20.85 -48.61 10.26
C VAL A 7 -21.77 -49.76 10.66
N VAL A 8 -22.35 -49.67 11.85
CA VAL A 8 -23.19 -50.72 12.43
C VAL A 8 -24.48 -50.14 13.01
N SER A 9 -25.56 -50.90 12.91
CA SER A 9 -26.82 -50.64 13.61
C SER A 9 -27.11 -51.80 14.56
N GLU A 10 -26.68 -51.64 15.81
CA GLU A 10 -26.67 -52.71 16.82
C GLU A 10 -28.04 -53.34 17.06
N ALA A 11 -29.13 -52.55 16.96
CA ALA A 11 -30.51 -53.00 17.16
C ALA A 11 -31.07 -53.89 16.03
N PHE A 12 -30.37 -54.00 14.90
CA PHE A 12 -30.82 -54.77 13.72
C PHE A 12 -29.76 -55.77 13.21
N HIS A 13 -28.61 -55.88 13.90
CA HIS A 13 -27.45 -56.66 13.47
C HIS A 13 -27.04 -56.41 12.01
N SER A 14 -27.16 -55.15 11.57
CA SER A 14 -26.88 -54.71 10.20
C SER A 14 -25.57 -53.91 10.17
N GLU A 15 -24.65 -54.33 9.31
CA GLU A 15 -23.32 -53.74 9.15
C GLU A 15 -23.07 -53.32 7.70
N GLY A 16 -22.21 -52.33 7.53
CA GLY A 16 -21.83 -51.79 6.23
C GLY A 16 -20.50 -51.05 6.30
N THR A 17 -20.02 -50.55 5.17
CA THR A 17 -18.75 -49.82 5.08
C THR A 17 -18.89 -48.69 4.07
N THR A 18 -18.30 -47.53 4.33
CA THR A 18 -18.42 -46.37 3.44
C THR A 18 -17.63 -46.50 2.14
N LEU A 19 -18.23 -46.07 1.04
CA LEU A 19 -17.62 -46.03 -0.30
C LEU A 19 -16.81 -44.74 -0.52
N SER A 20 -16.38 -44.45 -1.76
CA SER A 20 -15.50 -43.31 -2.06
C SER A 20 -16.18 -41.95 -1.86
N ASP A 21 -17.49 -41.90 -2.06
CA ASP A 21 -18.42 -40.81 -1.75
C ASP A 21 -18.60 -40.59 -0.22
N GLY A 22 -18.18 -41.54 0.61
CA GLY A 22 -18.41 -41.56 2.05
C GLY A 22 -19.81 -42.04 2.48
N THR A 23 -20.62 -42.58 1.57
CA THR A 23 -21.94 -43.15 1.89
C THR A 23 -21.84 -44.65 2.18
N ALA A 24 -22.75 -45.18 3.00
CA ALA A 24 -22.88 -46.60 3.26
C ALA A 24 -24.36 -46.99 3.22
N LYS A 25 -24.71 -47.98 2.39
CA LYS A 25 -26.07 -48.55 2.36
C LYS A 25 -26.19 -49.63 3.44
N LEU A 26 -27.19 -49.49 4.32
CA LEU A 26 -27.59 -50.50 5.31
C LEU A 26 -28.99 -50.99 4.98
N PHE A 27 -29.22 -52.30 5.04
CA PHE A 27 -30.54 -52.90 4.90
C PHE A 27 -31.05 -53.33 6.28
N LEU A 28 -32.26 -52.93 6.65
CA LEU A 28 -32.87 -53.18 7.95
C LEU A 28 -34.20 -53.91 7.74
N ASN A 29 -34.32 -55.13 8.27
CA ASN A 29 -35.56 -55.91 8.17
C ASN A 29 -36.57 -55.42 9.23
N THR A 30 -37.68 -54.84 8.77
CA THR A 30 -38.67 -54.20 9.66
C THR A 30 -39.77 -55.18 10.08
N PRO A 31 -40.17 -55.20 11.37
CA PRO A 31 -41.31 -56.00 11.82
C PRO A 31 -42.63 -55.41 11.28
N SER A 32 -43.60 -56.28 10.98
CA SER A 32 -44.79 -55.94 10.19
C SER A 32 -45.71 -54.86 10.77
N ASN A 33 -45.62 -54.59 12.07
CA ASN A 33 -46.57 -53.75 12.81
C ASN A 33 -45.95 -52.44 13.34
N ALA A 34 -44.71 -52.12 12.97
CA ALA A 34 -44.03 -50.90 13.43
C ALA A 34 -44.55 -49.63 12.73
N GLN A 35 -45.28 -48.78 13.46
CA GLN A 35 -45.72 -47.46 12.99
C GLN A 35 -44.61 -46.39 13.05
N SER A 36 -43.63 -46.57 13.93
CA SER A 36 -42.38 -45.83 13.95
C SER A 36 -41.21 -46.76 14.23
N LEU A 37 -40.03 -46.40 13.72
CA LEU A 37 -38.82 -47.20 13.81
C LEU A 37 -37.64 -46.30 14.25
N PRO A 38 -37.25 -46.33 15.54
CA PRO A 38 -36.03 -45.69 15.99
C PRO A 38 -34.82 -46.50 15.48
N ILE A 39 -33.89 -45.82 14.82
CA ILE A 39 -32.66 -46.39 14.26
C ILE A 39 -31.48 -45.61 14.84
N THR A 40 -30.49 -46.32 15.37
CA THR A 40 -29.21 -45.75 15.79
C THR A 40 -28.09 -46.39 14.98
N VAL A 41 -27.21 -45.57 14.42
CA VAL A 41 -26.04 -46.00 13.66
C VAL A 41 -24.77 -45.47 14.34
N ARG A 42 -23.77 -46.34 14.50
CA ARG A 42 -22.46 -46.04 15.08
C ARG A 42 -21.35 -46.43 14.11
N THR A 43 -20.26 -45.67 14.10
CA THR A 43 -19.01 -46.05 13.41
C THR A 43 -18.23 -47.07 14.25
N ASN A 44 -17.82 -48.20 13.67
CA ASN A 44 -17.21 -49.32 14.41
C ASN A 44 -15.74 -49.54 14.05
N HIS A 45 -14.96 -48.46 13.98
CA HIS A 45 -13.59 -48.51 13.47
C HIS A 45 -12.58 -48.91 14.55
N GLU A 46 -11.81 -49.96 14.27
CA GLU A 46 -10.89 -50.65 15.20
C GLU A 46 -9.90 -49.74 15.95
N PHE A 47 -9.35 -48.71 15.30
CA PHE A 47 -8.37 -47.79 15.91
C PHE A 47 -8.97 -46.78 16.90
N PHE A 48 -10.30 -46.72 17.06
CA PHE A 48 -10.95 -45.72 17.91
C PHE A 48 -11.73 -46.38 19.07
N PRO A 49 -11.50 -45.96 20.34
CA PRO A 49 -12.30 -46.43 21.46
C PRO A 49 -13.77 -46.01 21.31
N ARG A 50 -14.69 -46.77 21.91
CA ARG A 50 -16.14 -46.63 21.71
C ARG A 50 -16.70 -45.22 22.02
N GLU A 51 -16.03 -44.49 22.90
CA GLU A 51 -16.32 -43.09 23.27
C GLU A 51 -16.01 -42.06 22.17
N ARG A 52 -15.05 -42.33 21.27
CA ARG A 52 -14.67 -41.44 20.15
C ARG A 52 -15.41 -41.77 18.85
N GLN A 53 -16.19 -42.84 18.85
CA GLN A 53 -16.93 -43.30 17.68
C GLN A 53 -18.20 -42.48 17.45
N ALA A 54 -18.30 -41.84 16.30
CA ALA A 54 -19.47 -41.07 15.91
C ALA A 54 -20.72 -41.96 15.89
N THR A 55 -21.77 -41.49 16.59
CA THR A 55 -23.07 -42.16 16.72
C THR A 55 -24.18 -41.15 16.43
N LYS A 56 -25.21 -41.56 15.68
CA LYS A 56 -26.38 -40.73 15.36
C LYS A 56 -27.65 -41.58 15.32
N SER A 57 -28.76 -40.99 15.75
CA SER A 57 -30.08 -41.63 15.75
C SER A 57 -31.07 -40.89 14.87
N MET A 58 -32.06 -41.61 14.34
CA MET A 58 -33.21 -41.09 13.61
C MET A 58 -34.46 -41.92 13.91
N THR A 59 -35.63 -41.41 13.56
CA THR A 59 -36.90 -42.15 13.66
C THR A 59 -37.61 -42.13 12.32
N ALA A 60 -37.77 -43.28 11.67
CA ALA A 60 -38.62 -43.42 10.49
C ALA A 60 -40.08 -43.62 10.90
N THR A 61 -41.03 -43.16 10.09
CA THR A 61 -42.48 -43.37 10.27
C THR A 61 -43.03 -44.25 9.14
N ALA A 62 -44.05 -45.05 9.44
CA ALA A 62 -44.66 -45.94 8.46
C ALA A 62 -45.55 -45.17 7.47
N TYR A 63 -45.53 -45.58 6.19
CA TYR A 63 -46.42 -45.09 5.16
C TYR A 63 -47.89 -45.43 5.48
N GLN A 64 -48.76 -44.42 5.42
CA GLN A 64 -50.17 -44.54 5.77
C GLN A 64 -51.01 -44.79 4.50
N THR A 65 -51.51 -46.02 4.37
CA THR A 65 -52.35 -46.48 3.25
C THR A 65 -53.77 -45.92 3.33
N GLN A 66 -54.42 -45.67 2.20
CA GLN A 66 -55.73 -45.00 2.16
C GLN A 66 -56.80 -45.88 2.83
N GLY A 67 -57.39 -45.40 3.93
CA GLY A 67 -58.36 -46.17 4.73
C GLY A 67 -57.82 -47.44 5.40
N GLY A 68 -56.49 -47.59 5.53
CA GLY A 68 -55.88 -48.79 6.11
C GLY A 68 -55.86 -50.02 5.18
N SER A 69 -55.92 -49.82 3.87
CA SER A 69 -55.97 -50.87 2.84
C SER A 69 -54.87 -51.95 2.92
N GLY A 70 -53.71 -51.61 3.50
CA GLY A 70 -52.53 -52.46 3.52
C GLY A 70 -51.81 -52.60 2.17
N ASN A 71 -52.15 -51.77 1.18
CA ASN A 71 -51.53 -51.77 -0.14
C ASN A 71 -50.27 -50.87 -0.17
N TYR A 72 -49.11 -51.43 -0.47
CA TYR A 72 -47.80 -50.76 -0.49
C TYR A 72 -47.04 -51.01 -1.80
N LEU A 73 -46.36 -49.96 -2.26
CA LEU A 73 -45.28 -49.99 -3.25
C LEU A 73 -43.94 -49.80 -2.52
N HIS A 74 -42.89 -50.50 -2.94
CA HIS A 74 -41.52 -50.14 -2.58
C HIS A 74 -40.59 -50.24 -3.79
N VAL A 75 -40.02 -49.11 -4.18
CA VAL A 75 -39.06 -48.94 -5.29
C VAL A 75 -37.63 -49.01 -4.75
N ALA A 76 -36.95 -50.11 -5.02
CA ALA A 76 -35.59 -50.37 -4.55
C ALA A 76 -34.55 -50.23 -5.67
N ILE A 77 -33.45 -49.51 -5.38
CA ILE A 77 -32.30 -49.31 -6.28
C ILE A 77 -31.03 -49.74 -5.56
N THR A 78 -30.46 -50.86 -5.99
CA THR A 78 -29.34 -51.53 -5.28
C THR A 78 -27.96 -50.98 -5.63
N SER A 79 -27.74 -50.51 -6.86
CA SER A 79 -26.44 -49.99 -7.32
C SER A 79 -25.92 -48.78 -6.52
N THR A 80 -24.60 -48.57 -6.57
CA THR A 80 -23.86 -47.44 -5.97
C THR A 80 -22.83 -46.90 -6.98
N GLU A 81 -22.33 -45.68 -6.79
CA GLU A 81 -21.40 -44.98 -7.71
C GLU A 81 -21.85 -44.96 -9.19
N ILE A 82 -23.11 -44.59 -9.41
CA ILE A 82 -23.77 -44.57 -10.74
C ILE A 82 -23.12 -43.52 -11.65
N LYS A 83 -22.84 -43.89 -12.90
CA LYS A 83 -22.22 -43.03 -13.92
C LYS A 83 -23.14 -42.84 -15.14
N PRO A 84 -23.00 -41.72 -15.87
CA PRO A 84 -23.60 -41.57 -17.20
C PRO A 84 -23.13 -42.70 -18.13
N GLY A 85 -24.08 -43.34 -18.80
CA GLY A 85 -23.88 -44.55 -19.62
C GLY A 85 -24.31 -45.86 -18.96
N ASP A 86 -24.45 -45.90 -17.63
CA ASP A 86 -24.86 -47.12 -16.91
C ASP A 86 -26.32 -47.52 -17.19
N ASN A 87 -26.64 -48.78 -16.89
CA ASN A 87 -28.00 -49.33 -16.94
C ASN A 87 -28.45 -49.75 -15.54
N LEU A 88 -29.17 -48.86 -14.87
CA LEU A 88 -29.63 -49.00 -13.49
C LEU A 88 -30.81 -49.96 -13.39
N ARG A 89 -30.75 -50.91 -12.45
CA ARG A 89 -31.88 -51.82 -12.16
C ARG A 89 -32.79 -51.22 -11.09
N VAL A 90 -34.04 -50.97 -11.46
CA VAL A 90 -35.08 -50.43 -10.57
C VAL A 90 -36.08 -51.54 -10.27
N ASN A 91 -36.22 -51.91 -9.00
CA ASN A 91 -37.07 -53.00 -8.52
C ASN A 91 -38.37 -52.45 -7.92
N PHE A 92 -39.51 -52.81 -8.49
CA PHE A 92 -40.85 -52.49 -8.01
C PHE A 92 -41.37 -53.68 -7.20
N ASN A 93 -41.43 -53.52 -5.88
CA ASN A 93 -42.01 -54.50 -4.96
C ASN A 93 -43.44 -54.08 -4.60
N VAL A 94 -44.39 -55.02 -4.64
CA VAL A 94 -45.78 -54.77 -4.19
C VAL A 94 -46.17 -55.71 -3.04
N LYS A 95 -46.91 -55.16 -2.09
CA LYS A 95 -47.46 -55.88 -0.93
C LYS A 95 -48.89 -55.40 -0.68
N GLY A 96 -49.80 -56.31 -0.38
CA GLY A 96 -51.21 -55.99 -0.15
C GLY A 96 -52.12 -57.20 -0.27
N ASN A 97 -53.42 -56.97 -0.26
CA ASN A 97 -54.42 -58.04 -0.36
C ASN A 97 -54.42 -58.67 -1.76
N ALA A 98 -54.52 -60.00 -1.87
CA ALA A 98 -54.43 -60.72 -3.15
C ALA A 98 -55.45 -60.20 -4.20
N ASN A 99 -56.67 -59.88 -3.76
CA ASN A 99 -57.72 -59.32 -4.61
C ASN A 99 -57.35 -57.93 -5.18
N SER A 100 -56.65 -57.10 -4.38
CA SER A 100 -56.10 -55.80 -4.81
C SER A 100 -54.94 -55.98 -5.77
N LEU A 101 -54.01 -56.90 -5.46
CA LEU A 101 -52.82 -57.16 -6.25
C LEU A 101 -53.14 -57.68 -7.66
N ASN A 102 -54.23 -58.44 -7.85
CA ASN A 102 -54.65 -58.95 -9.17
C ASN A 102 -55.25 -57.86 -10.09
N GLN A 103 -55.53 -56.66 -9.57
CA GLN A 103 -55.99 -55.51 -10.38
C GLN A 103 -54.83 -54.70 -10.98
N ILE A 104 -53.60 -54.83 -10.47
CA ILE A 104 -52.45 -53.99 -10.85
C ILE A 104 -51.80 -54.51 -12.14
N LYS A 105 -52.13 -53.91 -13.30
CA LYS A 105 -51.56 -54.28 -14.61
C LYS A 105 -50.31 -53.50 -15.04
N TYR A 106 -50.06 -52.33 -14.44
CA TYR A 106 -48.85 -51.53 -14.70
C TYR A 106 -48.53 -50.58 -13.55
N PHE A 107 -47.26 -50.19 -13.45
CA PHE A 107 -46.80 -49.03 -12.70
C PHE A 107 -46.64 -47.85 -13.67
N THR A 108 -47.06 -46.65 -13.28
CA THR A 108 -46.67 -45.42 -13.97
C THR A 108 -45.47 -44.84 -13.23
N TYR A 109 -44.42 -44.48 -13.97
CA TYR A 109 -43.20 -43.91 -13.40
C TYR A 109 -42.84 -42.60 -14.09
N LEU A 110 -42.11 -41.76 -13.36
CA LEU A 110 -41.65 -40.45 -13.80
C LEU A 110 -40.28 -40.15 -13.19
N ILE A 111 -39.47 -39.43 -13.96
CA ILE A 111 -38.09 -39.07 -13.64
C ILE A 111 -38.01 -37.56 -13.56
N LEU A 112 -37.57 -37.04 -12.41
CA LEU A 112 -37.36 -35.62 -12.17
C LEU A 112 -35.87 -35.32 -12.07
N THR A 113 -35.40 -34.24 -12.68
CA THR A 113 -34.06 -33.68 -12.40
C THR A 113 -34.14 -32.16 -12.57
N LYS A 114 -33.38 -31.40 -11.78
CA LYS A 114 -33.31 -29.93 -11.86
C LYS A 114 -34.70 -29.27 -11.75
N GLY A 115 -35.54 -29.77 -10.84
CA GLY A 115 -36.91 -29.28 -10.65
C GLY A 115 -37.89 -29.52 -11.82
N LYS A 116 -37.58 -30.41 -12.78
CA LYS A 116 -38.39 -30.65 -13.98
C LYS A 116 -38.67 -32.13 -14.22
N ILE A 117 -39.87 -32.43 -14.75
CA ILE A 117 -40.20 -33.77 -15.27
C ILE A 117 -39.41 -33.98 -16.56
N PHE A 118 -38.42 -34.87 -16.52
CA PHE A 118 -37.55 -35.21 -17.67
C PHE A 118 -38.13 -36.34 -18.51
N LYS A 119 -38.74 -37.35 -17.88
CA LYS A 119 -39.31 -38.52 -18.56
C LYS A 119 -40.51 -39.06 -17.79
N VAL A 120 -41.50 -39.56 -18.53
CA VAL A 120 -42.65 -40.32 -18.00
C VAL A 120 -42.74 -41.64 -18.76
N GLY A 121 -43.18 -42.71 -18.09
CA GLY A 121 -43.35 -44.01 -18.72
C GLY A 121 -44.24 -44.95 -17.91
N ARG A 122 -44.42 -46.17 -18.41
CA ARG A 122 -45.11 -47.26 -17.71
C ARG A 122 -44.30 -48.55 -17.76
N GLN A 123 -44.29 -49.28 -16.65
CA GLN A 123 -43.73 -50.62 -16.55
C GLN A 123 -44.89 -51.62 -16.41
N PRO A 124 -45.13 -52.51 -17.39
CA PRO A 124 -46.18 -53.52 -17.27
C PRO A 124 -45.87 -54.54 -16.18
N ARG A 125 -46.92 -55.10 -15.58
CA ARG A 125 -46.90 -56.15 -14.58
C ARG A 125 -47.83 -57.29 -15.00
N ARG A 126 -47.36 -58.54 -14.90
CA ARG A 126 -48.21 -59.73 -15.05
C ARG A 126 -48.78 -60.15 -13.69
N ASP A 127 -49.92 -60.81 -13.71
CA ASP A 127 -50.55 -61.29 -12.49
C ASP A 127 -49.67 -62.31 -11.76
N GLY A 128 -49.75 -62.32 -10.42
CA GLY A 128 -48.84 -63.10 -9.56
C GLY A 128 -47.42 -62.53 -9.36
N GLN A 129 -47.00 -61.50 -10.11
CA GLN A 129 -45.68 -60.89 -9.91
C GLN A 129 -45.67 -59.92 -8.71
N ASN A 130 -44.96 -60.26 -7.63
CA ASN A 130 -44.77 -59.37 -6.48
C ASN A 130 -43.51 -58.49 -6.60
N LEU A 131 -42.53 -58.94 -7.41
CA LEU A 131 -41.36 -58.19 -7.84
C LEU A 131 -41.44 -57.99 -9.36
N VAL A 132 -41.22 -56.77 -9.83
CA VAL A 132 -40.99 -56.45 -11.25
C VAL A 132 -39.74 -55.58 -11.35
N THR A 133 -38.84 -55.88 -12.29
CA THR A 133 -37.61 -55.09 -12.49
C THR A 133 -37.64 -54.36 -13.82
N MET A 134 -37.20 -53.11 -13.84
CA MET A 134 -36.98 -52.30 -15.04
C MET A 134 -35.51 -51.90 -15.14
N ASN A 135 -34.97 -51.87 -16.36
CA ASN A 135 -33.67 -51.26 -16.64
C ASN A 135 -33.86 -49.78 -17.05
N LEU A 136 -33.20 -48.87 -16.36
CA LEU A 136 -33.15 -47.44 -16.67
C LEU A 136 -31.74 -47.07 -17.15
N HIS A 137 -31.62 -46.68 -18.42
CA HIS A 137 -30.37 -46.14 -18.94
C HIS A 137 -30.15 -44.70 -18.43
N ILE A 138 -28.94 -44.42 -17.94
CA ILE A 138 -28.56 -43.15 -17.32
C ILE A 138 -27.90 -42.24 -18.34
N THR A 139 -28.57 -41.17 -18.77
CA THR A 139 -28.00 -40.18 -19.69
C THR A 139 -27.31 -39.02 -18.93
N PRO A 140 -26.38 -38.27 -19.56
CA PRO A 140 -25.74 -37.10 -18.92
C PRO A 140 -26.74 -36.03 -18.46
N ASP A 141 -27.95 -35.98 -19.02
CA ASP A 141 -29.02 -35.07 -18.61
C ASP A 141 -29.44 -35.25 -17.15
N LEU A 142 -29.17 -36.42 -16.55
CA LEU A 142 -29.50 -36.77 -15.17
C LEU A 142 -28.45 -36.31 -14.14
N ILE A 143 -27.28 -35.80 -14.57
CA ILE A 143 -26.26 -35.22 -13.68
C ILE A 143 -26.78 -33.88 -13.09
N PRO A 144 -26.66 -33.58 -11.79
CA PRO A 144 -25.98 -34.37 -10.77
C PRO A 144 -26.87 -35.46 -10.18
N SER A 145 -28.14 -35.16 -9.91
CA SER A 145 -29.07 -36.13 -9.32
C SER A 145 -30.44 -36.12 -10.00
N PHE A 146 -31.17 -37.21 -9.78
CA PHE A 146 -32.55 -37.35 -10.23
C PHE A 146 -33.42 -38.05 -9.19
N ARG A 147 -34.73 -37.80 -9.25
CA ARG A 147 -35.75 -38.49 -8.46
C ARG A 147 -36.51 -39.44 -9.37
N PHE A 148 -36.70 -40.66 -8.91
CA PHE A 148 -37.58 -41.64 -9.56
C PHE A 148 -38.82 -41.80 -8.69
N VAL A 149 -39.98 -41.35 -9.19
CA VAL A 149 -41.28 -41.52 -8.53
C VAL A 149 -42.10 -42.52 -9.33
N ALA A 150 -42.76 -43.45 -8.65
CA ALA A 150 -43.66 -44.40 -9.29
C ALA A 150 -44.92 -44.62 -8.48
N TYR A 151 -46.01 -44.98 -9.16
CA TYR A 151 -47.29 -45.26 -8.54
C TYR A 151 -48.13 -46.28 -9.34
N TYR A 152 -49.09 -46.87 -8.65
CA TYR A 152 -50.19 -47.63 -9.24
C TYR A 152 -51.53 -47.20 -8.63
N GLN A 153 -52.63 -47.65 -9.23
CA GLN A 153 -53.99 -47.43 -8.73
C GLN A 153 -54.75 -48.75 -8.56
N VAL A 154 -55.64 -48.81 -7.57
CA VAL A 154 -56.52 -49.96 -7.26
C VAL A 154 -57.97 -49.47 -7.14
N GLY A 155 -58.92 -50.26 -7.65
CA GLY A 155 -60.35 -49.95 -7.57
C GLY A 155 -60.77 -48.60 -8.17
N ASN A 156 -59.93 -47.98 -9.03
CA ASN A 156 -60.08 -46.61 -9.54
C ASN A 156 -60.25 -45.52 -8.46
N ASN A 157 -59.77 -45.76 -7.22
CA ASN A 157 -59.98 -44.84 -6.09
C ASN A 157 -58.76 -44.69 -5.17
N GLU A 158 -57.99 -45.76 -4.93
CA GLU A 158 -56.74 -45.69 -4.17
C GLU A 158 -55.55 -45.53 -5.13
N ILE A 159 -54.66 -44.57 -4.83
CA ILE A 159 -53.33 -44.46 -5.42
C ILE A 159 -52.29 -44.84 -4.38
N VAL A 160 -51.35 -45.70 -4.75
CA VAL A 160 -50.18 -46.06 -3.93
C VAL A 160 -48.92 -45.65 -4.69
N ALA A 161 -48.07 -44.86 -4.04
CA ALA A 161 -46.88 -44.25 -4.63
C ALA A 161 -45.64 -44.47 -3.75
N ASP A 162 -44.47 -44.47 -4.38
CA ASP A 162 -43.16 -44.46 -3.70
C ASP A 162 -42.15 -43.64 -4.52
N SER A 163 -41.11 -43.13 -3.87
CA SER A 163 -40.08 -42.28 -4.49
C SER A 163 -38.68 -42.53 -3.92
N VAL A 164 -37.69 -42.45 -4.80
CA VAL A 164 -36.27 -42.61 -4.47
C VAL A 164 -35.45 -41.51 -5.14
N TRP A 165 -34.58 -40.85 -4.38
CA TRP A 165 -33.56 -39.95 -4.90
C TRP A 165 -32.31 -40.75 -5.28
N VAL A 166 -31.68 -40.39 -6.40
CA VAL A 166 -30.56 -41.10 -7.00
C VAL A 166 -29.47 -40.10 -7.36
N ASP A 167 -28.34 -40.22 -6.69
CA ASP A 167 -27.10 -39.52 -7.00
C ASP A 167 -26.43 -40.14 -8.25
N VAL A 168 -25.91 -39.29 -9.13
CA VAL A 168 -25.15 -39.67 -10.33
C VAL A 168 -23.84 -38.90 -10.31
N LYS A 169 -22.71 -39.61 -10.49
CA LYS A 169 -21.38 -39.06 -10.20
C LYS A 169 -21.14 -37.69 -10.83
N ASP A 170 -20.95 -36.69 -9.97
CA ASP A 170 -20.57 -35.31 -10.29
C ASP A 170 -19.44 -35.25 -11.33
N THR A 171 -19.83 -34.99 -12.57
CA THR A 171 -18.96 -34.96 -13.75
C THR A 171 -19.46 -33.90 -14.72
N CYS A 172 -18.68 -33.56 -15.74
CA CYS A 172 -19.20 -32.76 -16.85
C CYS A 172 -20.19 -33.58 -17.71
N MET A 173 -21.22 -32.93 -18.26
CA MET A 173 -22.05 -33.51 -19.34
C MET A 173 -21.26 -33.64 -20.65
N GLY A 174 -20.27 -32.76 -20.85
CA GLY A 174 -19.28 -32.83 -21.91
C GLY A 174 -17.92 -33.31 -21.42
N THR A 175 -16.90 -33.05 -22.21
CA THR A 175 -15.49 -33.30 -21.85
C THR A 175 -14.67 -32.03 -22.03
N LEU A 176 -13.73 -31.80 -21.11
CA LEU A 176 -12.67 -30.81 -21.26
C LEU A 176 -11.43 -31.29 -20.53
N VAL A 177 -10.33 -31.47 -21.25
CA VAL A 177 -9.03 -31.89 -20.71
C VAL A 177 -7.92 -31.03 -21.32
N VAL A 178 -7.12 -30.41 -20.47
CA VAL A 178 -5.85 -29.78 -20.86
C VAL A 178 -4.76 -30.86 -20.81
N LYS A 179 -4.02 -31.03 -21.90
CA LYS A 179 -2.85 -31.91 -21.95
C LYS A 179 -1.63 -31.17 -22.49
N GLY A 180 -0.47 -31.48 -21.93
CA GLY A 180 0.84 -31.07 -22.42
C GLY A 180 1.89 -32.08 -21.97
N ASP A 181 3.16 -31.78 -22.21
CA ASP A 181 4.25 -32.66 -21.83
C ASP A 181 4.58 -32.46 -20.33
N ASN A 182 4.31 -33.48 -19.52
CA ASN A 182 4.43 -33.47 -18.05
C ASN A 182 5.90 -33.54 -17.55
N LEU A 183 6.72 -32.64 -18.07
CA LEU A 183 8.14 -32.51 -17.78
C LEU A 183 8.41 -31.21 -17.02
N ILE A 184 9.53 -31.16 -16.30
CA ILE A 184 10.04 -29.91 -15.73
C ILE A 184 10.42 -28.98 -16.89
N GLN A 185 9.84 -27.79 -16.90
CA GLN A 185 10.05 -26.81 -17.96
C GLN A 185 11.10 -25.76 -17.54
N MET A 186 11.81 -25.20 -18.52
CA MET A 186 12.75 -24.10 -18.28
C MET A 186 12.05 -22.73 -18.36
N PRO A 187 12.49 -21.74 -17.58
CA PRO A 187 12.16 -20.32 -17.79
C PRO A 187 12.28 -19.92 -19.27
N GLY A 188 11.29 -19.20 -19.80
CA GLY A 188 11.27 -18.74 -21.20
C GLY A 188 10.98 -19.81 -22.26
N ALA A 189 10.85 -21.10 -21.90
CA ALA A 189 10.66 -22.17 -22.88
C ALA A 189 9.31 -22.10 -23.62
N ALA A 190 9.30 -22.54 -24.88
CA ALA A 190 8.08 -22.67 -25.67
C ALA A 190 7.29 -23.92 -25.24
N MET A 191 6.15 -23.72 -24.61
CA MET A 191 5.22 -24.77 -24.19
C MET A 191 4.05 -24.88 -25.17
N LYS A 192 3.53 -26.09 -25.35
CA LYS A 192 2.39 -26.38 -26.22
C LYS A 192 1.34 -27.21 -25.49
N ILE A 193 0.14 -26.67 -25.34
CA ILE A 193 -0.99 -27.42 -24.77
C ILE A 193 -2.00 -27.80 -25.85
N LYS A 194 -2.53 -29.02 -25.71
CA LYS A 194 -3.69 -29.54 -26.45
C LYS A 194 -4.92 -29.39 -25.55
N LEU A 195 -6.01 -28.92 -26.15
CA LEU A 195 -7.29 -28.73 -25.47
C LEU A 195 -8.28 -29.71 -26.10
N GLU A 196 -8.50 -30.82 -25.41
CA GLU A 196 -9.45 -31.84 -25.84
C GLU A 196 -10.81 -31.51 -25.20
N GLY A 197 -11.78 -31.12 -26.04
CA GLY A 197 -13.13 -30.80 -25.59
C GLY A 197 -14.13 -30.80 -26.73
N ASP A 198 -15.40 -30.63 -26.37
CA ASP A 198 -16.53 -30.86 -27.28
C ASP A 198 -16.55 -29.97 -28.55
N PRO A 199 -17.03 -30.48 -29.70
CA PRO A 199 -17.15 -29.70 -30.93
C PRO A 199 -18.01 -28.45 -30.75
N GLY A 200 -17.47 -27.29 -31.14
CA GLY A 200 -18.16 -25.99 -31.01
C GLY A 200 -18.10 -25.35 -29.61
N ALA A 201 -17.45 -25.99 -28.64
CA ALA A 201 -17.24 -25.41 -27.31
C ALA A 201 -16.38 -24.13 -27.37
N ARG A 202 -16.77 -23.12 -26.58
CA ARG A 202 -15.89 -21.97 -26.26
C ARG A 202 -15.13 -22.29 -24.99
N VAL A 203 -13.79 -22.33 -25.07
CA VAL A 203 -12.90 -22.57 -23.91
C VAL A 203 -12.26 -21.26 -23.49
N GLY A 204 -12.39 -20.88 -22.21
CA GLY A 204 -11.58 -19.86 -21.57
C GLY A 204 -10.44 -20.51 -20.79
N LEU A 205 -9.27 -19.87 -20.82
CA LEU A 205 -8.03 -20.32 -20.16
C LEU A 205 -7.53 -19.26 -19.18
N VAL A 206 -6.80 -19.70 -18.14
CA VAL A 206 -5.95 -18.86 -17.31
C VAL A 206 -4.81 -19.70 -16.73
N ALA A 207 -3.61 -19.13 -16.61
CA ALA A 207 -2.46 -19.70 -15.91
C ALA A 207 -2.22 -18.90 -14.62
N VAL A 208 -2.56 -19.49 -13.48
CA VAL A 208 -2.45 -18.89 -12.14
C VAL A 208 -1.23 -19.48 -11.43
N ASP A 209 -0.53 -18.73 -10.58
CA ASP A 209 0.55 -19.33 -9.78
C ASP A 209 -0.03 -20.32 -8.76
N LYS A 210 0.62 -21.49 -8.58
CA LYS A 210 0.20 -22.50 -7.62
C LYS A 210 0.16 -21.97 -6.19
N ALA A 211 1.05 -21.04 -5.83
CA ALA A 211 1.05 -20.38 -4.53
C ALA A 211 -0.24 -19.60 -4.26
N VAL A 212 -0.83 -18.98 -5.30
CA VAL A 212 -2.13 -18.29 -5.23
C VAL A 212 -3.28 -19.30 -5.31
N TYR A 213 -3.18 -20.31 -6.18
CA TYR A 213 -4.24 -21.30 -6.40
C TYR A 213 -4.59 -22.12 -5.15
N VAL A 214 -3.60 -22.48 -4.31
CA VAL A 214 -3.81 -23.23 -3.06
C VAL A 214 -4.17 -22.34 -1.86
N LEU A 215 -4.08 -21.01 -1.99
CA LEU A 215 -4.22 -20.07 -0.87
C LEU A 215 -5.67 -20.00 -0.35
N ASN A 216 -6.67 -20.15 -1.23
CA ASN A 216 -8.08 -20.09 -0.81
C ASN A 216 -9.03 -20.97 -1.64
N ASP A 217 -9.12 -22.25 -1.24
CA ASP A 217 -10.02 -23.26 -1.82
C ASP A 217 -11.52 -22.92 -1.75
N LYS A 218 -11.92 -21.92 -0.95
CA LYS A 218 -13.33 -21.51 -0.83
C LYS A 218 -13.85 -20.81 -2.09
N TYR A 219 -13.05 -19.93 -2.69
CA TYR A 219 -13.50 -19.06 -3.79
C TYR A 219 -13.22 -19.62 -5.19
N LYS A 220 -12.31 -20.59 -5.34
CA LYS A 220 -12.08 -21.25 -6.64
C LYS A 220 -13.34 -21.94 -7.18
N ILE A 221 -13.61 -21.80 -8.47
CA ILE A 221 -14.67 -22.56 -9.16
C ILE A 221 -14.28 -24.04 -9.29
N SER A 222 -15.28 -24.92 -9.33
CA SER A 222 -15.13 -26.36 -9.59
C SER A 222 -16.46 -26.93 -10.08
N GLN A 223 -16.44 -28.08 -10.77
CA GLN A 223 -17.66 -28.68 -11.31
C GLN A 223 -18.66 -29.04 -10.20
N ALA A 224 -18.18 -29.56 -9.07
CA ALA A 224 -19.01 -29.84 -7.89
C ALA A 224 -19.73 -28.58 -7.38
N LYS A 225 -19.06 -27.41 -7.28
CA LYS A 225 -19.70 -26.14 -6.84
C LYS A 225 -20.79 -25.63 -7.80
N ILE A 226 -20.69 -25.99 -9.08
CA ILE A 226 -21.73 -25.70 -10.08
C ILE A 226 -22.93 -26.63 -9.85
N TRP A 227 -22.69 -27.93 -9.66
CA TRP A 227 -23.76 -28.90 -9.36
C TRP A 227 -24.45 -28.64 -8.03
N ASP A 228 -23.69 -28.32 -6.98
CA ASP A 228 -24.15 -27.76 -5.69
C ASP A 228 -25.19 -26.64 -5.88
N THR A 229 -24.98 -25.77 -6.87
CA THR A 229 -25.82 -24.60 -7.12
C THR A 229 -27.10 -24.98 -7.88
N ILE A 230 -27.01 -25.98 -8.76
CA ILE A 230 -28.12 -26.52 -9.56
C ILE A 230 -29.00 -27.45 -8.72
N GLU A 231 -28.44 -28.28 -7.85
CA GLU A 231 -29.21 -29.16 -6.95
C GLU A 231 -30.01 -28.36 -5.91
N LYS A 232 -29.49 -27.21 -5.45
CA LYS A 232 -30.23 -26.23 -4.64
C LYS A 232 -31.40 -25.55 -5.38
N SER A 233 -31.64 -25.88 -6.66
CA SER A 233 -32.83 -25.48 -7.43
C SER A 233 -33.81 -26.64 -7.68
N ASP A 234 -33.58 -27.83 -7.14
CA ASP A 234 -34.59 -28.88 -7.08
C ASP A 234 -35.68 -28.56 -6.04
N PHE A 235 -36.93 -28.94 -6.31
CA PHE A 235 -38.09 -28.58 -5.49
C PHE A 235 -38.43 -29.62 -4.41
N GLY A 236 -37.87 -30.83 -4.49
CA GLY A 236 -38.14 -31.91 -3.55
C GLY A 236 -37.41 -31.75 -2.21
N CYS A 237 -38.06 -32.14 -1.11
CA CYS A 237 -37.65 -31.77 0.24
C CYS A 237 -36.88 -32.84 1.02
N THR A 238 -36.99 -34.12 0.63
CA THR A 238 -36.36 -35.26 1.31
C THR A 238 -35.67 -36.17 0.28
N ALA A 239 -34.87 -37.14 0.73
CA ALA A 239 -34.10 -38.06 -0.11
C ALA A 239 -34.86 -39.36 -0.47
N GLY A 240 -36.18 -39.44 -0.24
CA GLY A 240 -36.98 -40.63 -0.49
C GLY A 240 -38.49 -40.40 -0.34
N SER A 241 -39.19 -41.46 0.09
CA SER A 241 -40.64 -41.54 0.25
C SER A 241 -41.25 -40.55 1.25
N GLY A 242 -42.52 -40.19 1.05
CA GLY A 242 -43.33 -39.41 1.99
C GLY A 242 -44.24 -40.26 2.90
N GLN A 243 -44.94 -39.60 3.83
CA GLN A 243 -45.78 -40.24 4.86
C GLN A 243 -47.04 -40.96 4.32
N ASN A 244 -47.54 -40.54 3.15
CA ASN A 244 -48.67 -41.14 2.44
C ASN A 244 -48.55 -40.84 0.93
N ASN A 245 -49.53 -41.27 0.13
CA ASN A 245 -49.53 -41.06 -1.32
C ASN A 245 -49.36 -39.59 -1.74
N LEU A 246 -50.09 -38.65 -1.13
CA LEU A 246 -49.93 -37.22 -1.38
C LEU A 246 -48.54 -36.71 -0.99
N GLY A 247 -48.05 -37.11 0.18
CA GLY A 247 -46.73 -36.76 0.69
C GLY A 247 -45.62 -37.17 -0.28
N VAL A 248 -45.66 -38.38 -0.85
CA VAL A 248 -44.69 -38.85 -1.87
C VAL A 248 -44.58 -37.90 -3.07
N PHE A 249 -45.68 -37.25 -3.49
CA PHE A 249 -45.65 -36.25 -4.55
C PHE A 249 -45.18 -34.87 -4.05
N GLU A 250 -45.70 -34.39 -2.92
CA GLU A 250 -45.29 -33.10 -2.31
C GLU A 250 -43.77 -33.07 -2.01
N ASP A 251 -43.25 -34.15 -1.41
CA ASP A 251 -41.84 -34.36 -1.06
C ASP A 251 -40.92 -34.50 -2.28
N ALA A 252 -41.47 -34.92 -3.43
CA ALA A 252 -40.75 -34.98 -4.71
C ALA A 252 -40.85 -33.66 -5.50
N GLY A 253 -41.59 -32.66 -5.02
CA GLY A 253 -41.78 -31.38 -5.71
C GLY A 253 -42.87 -31.39 -6.79
N LEU A 254 -43.91 -32.22 -6.63
CA LEU A 254 -45.01 -32.41 -7.57
C LEU A 254 -46.37 -32.06 -6.97
N ALA A 255 -47.28 -31.64 -7.85
CA ALA A 255 -48.71 -31.56 -7.56
C ALA A 255 -49.46 -32.69 -8.27
N LEU A 256 -50.49 -33.24 -7.62
CA LEU A 256 -51.41 -34.24 -8.16
C LEU A 256 -52.85 -33.81 -7.90
N THR A 257 -53.72 -34.07 -8.88
CA THR A 257 -55.17 -33.86 -8.85
C THR A 257 -55.84 -35.07 -9.51
N THR A 258 -56.97 -35.52 -8.99
CA THR A 258 -57.70 -36.69 -9.50
C THR A 258 -59.21 -36.44 -9.60
N SER A 259 -59.92 -37.27 -10.36
CA SER A 259 -61.39 -37.23 -10.46
C SER A 259 -62.11 -37.63 -9.15
N THR A 260 -61.39 -38.15 -8.16
CA THR A 260 -61.90 -38.46 -6.81
C THR A 260 -61.59 -37.36 -5.79
N ASN A 261 -61.14 -36.17 -6.24
CA ASN A 261 -60.71 -35.04 -5.41
C ASN A 261 -59.53 -35.33 -4.46
N LEU A 262 -58.76 -36.40 -4.71
CA LEU A 262 -57.47 -36.62 -4.06
C LEU A 262 -56.44 -35.64 -4.64
N ASN A 263 -56.15 -34.58 -3.90
CA ASN A 263 -55.33 -33.45 -4.32
C ASN A 263 -54.18 -33.18 -3.33
N THR A 264 -52.99 -32.88 -3.84
CA THR A 264 -51.85 -32.35 -3.05
C THR A 264 -52.11 -30.92 -2.59
N LYS A 265 -51.47 -30.50 -1.50
CA LYS A 265 -51.51 -29.10 -1.04
C LYS A 265 -50.84 -28.17 -2.05
N GLN A 266 -51.48 -27.03 -2.34
CA GLN A 266 -50.85 -25.98 -3.13
C GLN A 266 -49.75 -25.31 -2.31
N ARG A 267 -48.52 -25.32 -2.82
CA ARG A 267 -47.33 -24.82 -2.13
C ARG A 267 -47.02 -23.37 -2.51
N SER A 268 -46.91 -22.50 -1.50
CA SER A 268 -46.54 -21.09 -1.63
C SER A 268 -45.03 -20.89 -1.80
N ASP A 269 -44.24 -21.61 -0.99
CA ASP A 269 -42.82 -21.31 -0.80
C ASP A 269 -41.89 -22.26 -1.55
N ALA A 270 -40.96 -21.69 -2.32
CA ALA A 270 -39.98 -22.42 -3.12
C ALA A 270 -38.89 -23.15 -2.31
N LYS A 271 -38.91 -23.07 -0.98
CA LYS A 271 -37.98 -23.76 -0.06
C LYS A 271 -38.73 -24.63 0.93
N CYS A 272 -38.04 -25.62 1.49
CA CYS A 272 -38.61 -26.54 2.47
C CYS A 272 -38.35 -26.02 3.90
N PRO A 273 -39.26 -26.21 4.86
CA PRO A 273 -39.02 -25.81 6.24
C PRO A 273 -37.88 -26.65 6.85
N GLN A 274 -36.77 -25.99 7.23
CA GLN A 274 -35.65 -26.65 7.89
C GLN A 274 -35.66 -26.40 9.41
N PRO A 275 -35.29 -27.40 10.24
CA PRO A 275 -35.12 -27.20 11.68
C PRO A 275 -33.93 -26.26 11.98
N ALA A 276 -34.05 -25.47 13.05
CA ALA A 276 -33.06 -24.45 13.39
C ALA A 276 -31.69 -25.06 13.76
N ASN A 277 -30.63 -24.64 13.07
CA ASN A 277 -29.26 -25.12 13.27
C ASN A 277 -28.67 -24.64 14.62
N ARG A 278 -28.78 -25.48 15.66
CA ARG A 278 -28.23 -25.23 16.99
C ARG A 278 -26.70 -25.37 17.00
N ARG A 279 -25.97 -24.25 16.87
CA ARG A 279 -24.50 -24.21 16.99
C ARG A 279 -24.05 -24.76 18.36
N ARG A 280 -23.09 -25.70 18.36
CA ARG A 280 -22.41 -26.21 19.56
C ARG A 280 -20.97 -25.69 19.53
N ARG A 281 -20.53 -24.97 20.58
CA ARG A 281 -19.11 -24.58 20.74
C ARG A 281 -18.31 -25.75 21.32
N SER A 282 -17.02 -25.82 21.00
CA SER A 282 -16.08 -26.77 21.59
C SER A 282 -14.66 -26.20 21.61
N SER A 283 -14.21 -25.78 22.79
CA SER A 283 -12.79 -25.59 23.15
C SER A 283 -12.71 -25.52 24.68
N VAL A 284 -11.62 -26.01 25.27
CA VAL A 284 -11.41 -26.13 26.72
C VAL A 284 -10.01 -25.61 27.06
N LEU A 285 -9.83 -25.07 28.28
CA LEU A 285 -8.57 -24.60 28.89
C LEU A 285 -7.81 -23.47 28.17
N LEU A 286 -8.03 -22.24 28.66
CA LEU A 286 -7.08 -21.09 28.77
C LEU A 286 -7.86 -19.84 29.26
N LEU A 287 -8.64 -19.98 30.35
CA LEU A 287 -9.90 -19.23 30.49
C LEU A 287 -10.14 -18.40 31.76
N ASP A 288 -9.40 -18.56 32.87
CA ASP A 288 -9.84 -18.00 34.16
C ASP A 288 -9.92 -16.46 34.24
N SER A 289 -9.06 -15.73 33.54
CA SER A 289 -9.22 -14.28 33.35
C SER A 289 -10.13 -13.94 32.15
N LYS A 290 -10.03 -14.71 31.05
CA LYS A 290 -10.75 -14.46 29.79
C LYS A 290 -12.26 -14.75 29.86
N ALA A 291 -12.73 -15.47 30.87
CA ALA A 291 -14.14 -15.84 31.05
C ALA A 291 -15.01 -14.73 31.68
N LYS A 292 -14.41 -13.72 32.32
CA LYS A 292 -15.14 -12.66 33.06
C LYS A 292 -16.02 -11.79 32.16
N PHE A 293 -15.53 -11.42 30.98
CA PHE A 293 -16.22 -10.51 30.06
C PHE A 293 -17.02 -11.31 29.02
N GLN A 294 -18.35 -11.26 29.13
CA GLN A 294 -19.26 -11.88 28.16
C GLN A 294 -19.38 -11.08 26.85
N ASP A 295 -19.13 -9.78 26.91
CA ASP A 295 -19.11 -8.87 25.76
C ASP A 295 -17.83 -9.05 24.95
N GLN A 296 -17.96 -9.10 23.62
CA GLN A 296 -16.85 -9.29 22.69
C GLN A 296 -15.91 -8.07 22.65
N ASP A 297 -16.45 -6.86 22.80
CA ASP A 297 -15.64 -5.64 22.73
C ASP A 297 -14.86 -5.43 24.03
N LEU A 298 -15.49 -5.62 25.20
CA LEU A 298 -14.79 -5.59 26.49
C LEU A 298 -13.75 -6.71 26.63
N ARG A 299 -14.01 -7.88 26.05
CA ARG A 299 -13.02 -8.96 25.97
C ARG A 299 -11.82 -8.54 25.13
N LYS A 300 -12.02 -7.88 23.98
CA LYS A 300 -10.92 -7.35 23.17
C LYS A 300 -10.11 -6.30 23.95
N CYS A 301 -10.77 -5.41 24.70
CA CYS A 301 -10.14 -4.47 25.62
C CYS A 301 -9.29 -5.12 26.73
N CYS A 302 -9.40 -6.43 26.94
CA CYS A 302 -8.55 -7.23 27.84
C CYS A 302 -7.47 -8.03 27.08
N GLU A 303 -7.78 -8.56 25.90
CA GLU A 303 -6.86 -9.38 25.09
C GLU A 303 -5.69 -8.55 24.51
N ASP A 304 -5.95 -7.38 23.92
CA ASP A 304 -4.93 -6.46 23.36
C ASP A 304 -3.86 -6.04 24.40
N VAL A 305 -4.19 -6.15 25.69
CA VAL A 305 -3.36 -5.71 26.82
C VAL A 305 -2.29 -6.72 27.21
N MET A 306 -2.53 -8.02 26.92
CA MET A 306 -1.67 -9.11 27.39
C MET A 306 -0.28 -9.09 26.73
N HIS A 307 -0.15 -8.46 25.57
CA HIS A 307 1.12 -8.30 24.85
C HIS A 307 2.07 -7.29 25.54
N LYS A 308 3.37 -7.38 25.26
CA LYS A 308 4.38 -6.47 25.81
C LYS A 308 4.32 -5.12 25.08
N ASN A 309 4.26 -4.00 25.80
CA ASN A 309 4.29 -2.65 25.19
C ASN A 309 5.75 -2.29 24.80
N PRO A 310 6.06 -1.85 23.56
CA PRO A 310 7.41 -1.43 23.17
C PRO A 310 7.95 -0.24 23.98
N MET A 311 7.06 0.59 24.54
CA MET A 311 7.35 1.89 25.13
C MET A 311 7.61 1.86 26.64
N GLY A 312 7.43 0.70 27.28
CA GLY A 312 7.60 0.55 28.73
C GLY A 312 6.59 1.31 29.62
N TYR A 313 5.52 1.88 29.04
CA TYR A 313 4.53 2.67 29.77
C TYR A 313 3.73 1.85 30.80
N THR A 314 3.45 2.46 31.96
CA THR A 314 2.59 1.90 33.01
C THR A 314 1.15 1.72 32.53
N CYS A 315 0.43 0.76 33.10
CA CYS A 315 -0.98 0.48 32.79
C CYS A 315 -1.87 1.73 32.84
N GLU A 316 -1.61 2.59 33.81
CA GLU A 316 -2.31 3.86 34.04
C GLU A 316 -2.01 4.90 32.95
N LYS A 317 -0.76 4.96 32.43
CA LYS A 317 -0.45 5.83 31.29
C LYS A 317 -1.03 5.26 29.99
N ARG A 318 -0.97 3.94 29.77
CA ARG A 318 -1.60 3.27 28.61
C ARG A 318 -3.10 3.56 28.56
N ALA A 319 -3.80 3.46 29.69
CA ALA A 319 -5.25 3.69 29.78
C ALA A 319 -5.71 5.12 29.42
N LYS A 320 -4.83 6.13 29.43
CA LYS A 320 -5.16 7.49 28.95
C LYS A 320 -5.51 7.53 27.44
N TYR A 321 -4.96 6.62 26.64
CA TYR A 321 -5.11 6.62 25.17
C TYR A 321 -6.41 5.96 24.67
N ILE A 322 -7.17 5.34 25.58
CA ILE A 322 -8.36 4.53 25.26
C ILE A 322 -9.58 5.43 25.02
N GLN A 323 -10.12 5.40 23.80
CA GLN A 323 -11.30 6.18 23.39
C GLN A 323 -12.62 5.39 23.47
N GLU A 324 -12.56 4.08 23.71
CA GLU A 324 -13.69 3.13 23.60
C GLU A 324 -14.58 3.05 24.87
N GLY A 325 -14.55 4.11 25.70
CA GLY A 325 -15.39 4.25 26.89
C GLY A 325 -14.80 3.67 28.18
N ASP A 326 -15.36 4.07 29.32
CA ASP A 326 -14.75 3.81 30.63
C ASP A 326 -14.90 2.34 31.10
N ALA A 327 -15.91 1.60 30.59
CA ALA A 327 -16.01 0.16 30.81
C ALA A 327 -14.85 -0.60 30.16
N CYS A 328 -14.45 -0.21 28.95
CA CYS A 328 -13.27 -0.75 28.26
C CYS A 328 -11.98 -0.42 29.03
N LYS A 329 -11.83 0.83 29.55
CA LYS A 329 -10.70 1.22 30.42
C LYS A 329 -10.62 0.39 31.71
N ALA A 330 -11.77 0.06 32.32
CA ALA A 330 -11.80 -0.76 33.53
C ALA A 330 -11.31 -2.19 33.26
N ALA A 331 -11.84 -2.85 32.21
CA ALA A 331 -11.40 -4.18 31.77
C ALA A 331 -9.89 -4.19 31.40
N PHE A 332 -9.44 -3.15 30.69
CA PHE A 332 -8.04 -2.95 30.33
C PHE A 332 -7.13 -2.88 31.56
N LEU A 333 -7.48 -2.07 32.56
CA LEU A 333 -6.67 -1.89 33.77
C LEU A 333 -6.63 -3.15 34.64
N GLU A 334 -7.72 -3.91 34.73
CA GLU A 334 -7.76 -5.20 35.43
C GLU A 334 -6.79 -6.19 34.76
N CYS A 335 -6.92 -6.39 33.44
CA CYS A 335 -6.08 -7.33 32.70
C CYS A 335 -4.60 -6.88 32.62
N CYS A 336 -4.32 -5.57 32.57
CA CYS A 336 -2.96 -5.05 32.60
C CYS A 336 -2.25 -5.34 33.94
N ARG A 337 -2.95 -5.17 35.06
CA ARG A 337 -2.38 -5.44 36.39
C ARG A 337 -2.20 -6.94 36.64
N TYR A 338 -3.15 -7.76 36.18
CA TYR A 338 -3.05 -9.22 36.22
C TYR A 338 -1.83 -9.73 35.44
N ILE A 339 -1.68 -9.36 34.17
CA ILE A 339 -0.55 -9.82 33.34
C ILE A 339 0.81 -9.26 33.81
N LYS A 340 0.82 -8.11 34.51
CA LYS A 340 2.03 -7.60 35.17
C LYS A 340 2.41 -8.44 36.38
N GLY A 341 1.46 -8.77 37.25
CA GLY A 341 1.70 -9.66 38.41
C GLY A 341 2.35 -10.97 38.00
N VAL A 342 1.76 -11.67 37.03
CA VAL A 342 2.30 -12.95 36.50
C VAL A 342 3.70 -12.78 35.89
N ARG A 343 4.01 -11.64 35.26
CA ARG A 343 5.37 -11.37 34.74
C ARG A 343 6.37 -11.06 35.85
N ASP A 344 5.98 -10.25 36.83
CA ASP A 344 6.81 -9.89 37.99
C ASP A 344 7.07 -11.13 38.88
N GLU A 345 6.15 -12.11 38.91
CA GLU A 345 6.29 -13.42 39.56
C GLU A 345 7.21 -14.36 38.75
N ASN A 346 6.91 -14.61 37.46
CA ASN A 346 7.73 -15.50 36.62
C ASN A 346 9.19 -15.02 36.49
N GLN A 347 9.46 -13.69 36.50
CA GLN A 347 10.82 -13.18 36.50
C GLN A 347 11.59 -13.50 37.79
N ARG A 348 10.91 -13.68 38.93
CA ARG A 348 11.56 -14.08 40.20
C ARG A 348 11.90 -15.56 40.25
N GLU A 349 11.10 -16.41 39.61
CA GLU A 349 11.45 -17.84 39.45
C GLU A 349 12.55 -18.05 38.40
N SER A 350 12.63 -17.16 37.40
CA SER A 350 13.61 -17.25 36.29
C SER A 350 15.07 -17.02 36.71
N GLU A 351 15.36 -16.43 37.88
CA GLU A 351 16.75 -16.22 38.35
C GLU A 351 17.43 -17.50 38.87
N LEU A 352 16.73 -18.65 38.92
CA LEU A 352 17.22 -19.89 39.52
C LEU A 352 17.53 -21.06 38.55
N PHE A 353 17.28 -20.93 37.24
CA PHE A 353 17.58 -22.01 36.27
C PHE A 353 18.30 -21.55 34.99
N LEU A 354 19.58 -21.92 34.88
CA LEU A 354 20.36 -21.84 33.64
C LEU A 354 20.20 -23.12 32.79
N ALA A 355 19.08 -23.26 32.10
CA ALA A 355 18.92 -24.23 31.01
C ALA A 355 17.85 -23.80 29.99
N ARG A 356 18.01 -24.27 28.75
CA ARG A 356 17.06 -24.04 27.64
C ARG A 356 15.69 -24.64 27.95
N ASP A 357 14.64 -23.96 27.51
CA ASP A 357 13.41 -24.61 27.06
C ASP A 357 12.82 -23.82 25.87
N ASP A 358 12.46 -24.52 24.79
CA ASP A 358 12.07 -23.92 23.50
C ASP A 358 10.53 -23.94 23.35
N ASN A 359 9.85 -23.00 24.03
CA ASN A 359 8.38 -22.91 24.05
C ASN A 359 7.85 -21.51 23.64
N GLU A 360 7.91 -21.18 22.34
CA GLU A 360 7.32 -19.96 21.75
C GLU A 360 5.80 -20.08 21.47
N ASP A 361 4.99 -20.40 22.49
CA ASP A 361 3.52 -20.35 22.38
C ASP A 361 3.00 -18.89 22.50
N GLY A 362 3.25 -18.10 21.45
CA GLY A 362 2.99 -16.65 21.41
C GLY A 362 2.12 -16.13 20.25
N PHE A 363 1.58 -17.02 19.40
CA PHE A 363 0.96 -16.63 18.13
C PHE A 363 -0.51 -16.19 18.23
N ILE A 364 -0.92 -15.32 17.31
CA ILE A 364 -2.31 -14.81 17.18
C ILE A 364 -3.18 -15.89 16.52
N ALA A 365 -4.50 -15.86 16.80
CA ALA A 365 -5.46 -16.71 16.10
C ALA A 365 -5.45 -16.50 14.57
N ASP A 366 -5.77 -17.56 13.81
CA ASP A 366 -5.73 -17.60 12.34
C ASP A 366 -6.56 -16.52 11.61
N SER A 367 -7.42 -15.79 12.32
CA SER A 367 -8.29 -14.73 11.79
C SER A 367 -7.56 -13.48 11.30
N ASP A 368 -6.39 -13.17 11.85
CA ASP A 368 -5.71 -11.87 11.67
C ASP A 368 -4.37 -11.96 10.93
N ILE A 369 -3.99 -13.16 10.48
CA ILE A 369 -2.79 -13.42 9.69
C ILE A 369 -3.04 -13.04 8.22
N ILE A 370 -2.63 -11.82 7.84
CA ILE A 370 -2.64 -11.38 6.45
C ILE A 370 -1.58 -12.18 5.67
N SER A 371 -2.05 -13.13 4.85
CA SER A 371 -1.19 -13.93 3.98
C SER A 371 -0.51 -13.06 2.92
N ARG A 372 0.75 -13.37 2.57
CA ARG A 372 1.49 -12.65 1.53
C ARG A 372 0.76 -12.74 0.19
N SER A 373 0.47 -11.60 -0.42
CA SER A 373 -0.38 -11.50 -1.62
C SER A 373 0.34 -11.01 -2.88
N ASP A 374 1.55 -10.46 -2.75
CA ASP A 374 2.29 -9.87 -3.88
C ASP A 374 3.09 -10.93 -4.64
N PHE A 375 2.43 -11.52 -5.65
CA PHE A 375 3.00 -12.43 -6.63
C PHE A 375 2.40 -12.10 -8.00
N PRO A 376 3.14 -12.19 -9.12
CA PRO A 376 2.68 -11.76 -10.44
C PRO A 376 1.41 -12.52 -10.87
N GLU A 377 0.29 -11.79 -10.94
CA GLU A 377 -1.02 -12.28 -10.51
C GLU A 377 -1.55 -13.49 -11.31
N SER A 378 -1.57 -13.43 -12.64
CA SER A 378 -1.77 -14.57 -13.55
C SER A 378 -1.44 -14.18 -15.01
N TRP A 379 -1.61 -15.10 -15.96
CA TRP A 379 -1.56 -14.82 -17.40
C TRP A 379 -2.44 -15.79 -18.21
N LEU A 380 -2.34 -15.76 -19.55
CA LEU A 380 -2.98 -16.71 -20.48
C LEU A 380 -4.53 -16.61 -20.65
N TRP A 381 -5.14 -15.45 -20.38
CA TRP A 381 -6.56 -15.18 -20.70
C TRP A 381 -6.84 -15.13 -22.21
N ILE A 382 -7.05 -16.30 -22.82
CA ILE A 382 -7.27 -16.48 -24.26
C ILE A 382 -8.38 -17.52 -24.46
N SER A 383 -9.15 -17.40 -25.56
CA SER A 383 -10.01 -18.47 -26.06
C SER A 383 -9.51 -18.99 -27.41
N SER A 384 -8.98 -20.22 -27.43
CA SER A 384 -8.44 -20.90 -28.62
C SER A 384 -8.41 -22.42 -28.41
N LYS A 385 -8.18 -23.20 -29.48
CA LYS A 385 -8.30 -24.67 -29.50
C LYS A 385 -6.96 -25.43 -29.40
N THR A 386 -5.86 -24.82 -29.81
CA THR A 386 -4.50 -25.38 -29.67
C THR A 386 -3.53 -24.23 -29.69
N MET A 387 -2.64 -24.15 -28.69
CA MET A 387 -1.84 -22.96 -28.48
C MET A 387 -0.40 -23.33 -28.12
N SER A 388 0.54 -22.65 -28.77
CA SER A 388 1.94 -22.58 -28.37
C SER A 388 2.16 -21.22 -27.72
N PHE A 389 2.82 -21.20 -26.57
CA PHE A 389 3.12 -19.96 -25.83
C PHE A 389 4.46 -20.10 -25.12
N TYR A 390 5.08 -18.96 -24.79
CA TYR A 390 6.32 -18.95 -24.00
C TYR A 390 5.98 -18.88 -22.52
N LEU A 391 6.67 -19.68 -21.71
CA LEU A 391 6.60 -19.62 -20.25
C LEU A 391 7.26 -18.33 -19.75
N ARG A 392 6.76 -17.81 -18.62
CA ARG A 392 7.39 -16.67 -17.94
C ARG A 392 8.72 -17.10 -17.33
N ASP A 393 9.61 -16.14 -17.11
CA ASP A 393 10.96 -16.40 -16.57
C ASP A 393 10.96 -16.72 -15.06
N SER A 394 9.82 -16.55 -14.39
CA SER A 394 9.62 -16.87 -12.97
C SER A 394 9.78 -18.37 -12.69
N ILE A 395 10.61 -18.70 -11.70
CA ILE A 395 10.81 -20.07 -11.20
C ILE A 395 9.67 -20.41 -10.23
N THR A 396 8.50 -20.74 -10.77
CA THR A 396 7.30 -21.11 -10.00
C THR A 396 6.55 -22.27 -10.67
N THR A 397 5.44 -22.71 -10.06
CA THR A 397 4.56 -23.72 -10.67
C THR A 397 3.28 -23.03 -11.14
N TRP A 398 3.00 -23.07 -12.43
CA TRP A 398 1.78 -22.50 -13.00
C TRP A 398 0.69 -23.56 -13.05
N VAL A 399 -0.51 -23.21 -12.59
CA VAL A 399 -1.72 -24.02 -12.66
C VAL A 399 -2.57 -23.46 -13.81
N VAL A 400 -2.63 -24.20 -14.92
CA VAL A 400 -3.49 -23.87 -16.05
C VAL A 400 -4.89 -24.42 -15.76
N LEU A 401 -5.86 -23.50 -15.70
CA LEU A 401 -7.27 -23.80 -15.54
C LEU A 401 -7.97 -23.57 -16.89
N ALA A 402 -8.89 -24.46 -17.24
CA ALA A 402 -9.72 -24.33 -18.42
C ALA A 402 -11.21 -24.50 -18.05
N VAL A 403 -12.05 -23.64 -18.60
CA VAL A 403 -13.52 -23.71 -18.47
C VAL A 403 -14.12 -23.63 -19.85
N SER A 404 -15.00 -24.56 -20.19
CA SER A 404 -15.71 -24.58 -21.46
C SER A 404 -17.20 -24.33 -21.29
N PHE A 405 -17.79 -23.70 -22.30
CA PHE A 405 -19.23 -23.61 -22.48
C PHE A 405 -19.63 -24.14 -23.85
N THR A 406 -20.63 -25.03 -23.86
CA THR A 406 -21.22 -25.63 -25.08
C THR A 406 -22.74 -25.51 -24.98
N PRO A 407 -23.45 -24.91 -25.96
CA PRO A 407 -24.89 -24.67 -25.86
C PRO A 407 -25.75 -25.91 -25.56
N THR A 408 -25.31 -27.09 -25.99
CA THR A 408 -26.00 -28.39 -25.79
C THR A 408 -25.48 -29.22 -24.63
N LYS A 409 -24.35 -28.86 -24.00
CA LYS A 409 -23.71 -29.62 -22.90
C LYS A 409 -23.37 -28.78 -21.66
N GLY A 410 -23.84 -27.54 -21.61
CA GLY A 410 -23.66 -26.64 -20.48
C GLY A 410 -22.21 -26.19 -20.26
N ILE A 411 -21.82 -26.08 -19.00
CA ILE A 411 -20.48 -25.65 -18.56
C ILE A 411 -19.70 -26.88 -18.06
N CYS A 412 -18.43 -26.98 -18.47
CA CYS A 412 -17.49 -27.95 -17.94
C CYS A 412 -16.20 -27.27 -17.50
N VAL A 413 -15.86 -27.39 -16.21
CA VAL A 413 -14.57 -27.02 -15.63
C VAL A 413 -13.62 -28.21 -15.76
N ALA A 414 -12.45 -28.01 -16.37
CA ALA A 414 -11.42 -29.04 -16.45
C ALA A 414 -10.67 -29.22 -15.12
N GLU A 415 -10.06 -30.39 -14.96
CA GLU A 415 -9.06 -30.59 -13.90
C GLU A 415 -7.84 -29.67 -14.10
N PRO A 416 -7.20 -29.19 -13.01
CA PRO A 416 -6.07 -28.28 -13.12
C PRO A 416 -4.83 -28.93 -13.75
N TYR A 417 -4.19 -28.26 -14.70
CA TYR A 417 -2.98 -28.74 -15.37
C TYR A 417 -1.74 -28.00 -14.86
N GLU A 418 -0.87 -28.71 -14.12
CA GLU A 418 0.32 -28.11 -13.51
C GLU A 418 1.54 -28.08 -14.45
N ILE A 419 2.17 -26.92 -14.58
CA ILE A 419 3.42 -26.70 -15.30
C ILE A 419 4.47 -26.21 -14.30
N ARG A 420 5.42 -27.09 -13.93
CA ARG A 420 6.51 -26.76 -13.01
C ARG A 420 7.70 -26.16 -13.77
N VAL A 421 7.96 -24.87 -13.56
CA VAL A 421 9.12 -24.17 -14.12
C VAL A 421 10.26 -24.21 -13.11
N MET A 422 11.41 -24.78 -13.47
CA MET A 422 12.54 -24.97 -12.55
C MET A 422 13.90 -24.95 -13.25
N LYS A 423 14.90 -24.34 -12.60
CA LYS A 423 16.33 -24.53 -12.90
C LYS A 423 16.99 -25.18 -11.69
N VAL A 424 17.91 -26.13 -11.91
CA VAL A 424 18.70 -26.77 -10.82
C VAL A 424 19.83 -25.88 -10.29
N PHE A 425 20.26 -24.92 -11.10
CA PHE A 425 21.23 -23.88 -10.75
C PHE A 425 20.77 -22.57 -11.40
N PHE A 426 20.70 -21.50 -10.64
CA PHE A 426 20.32 -20.17 -11.14
C PHE A 426 20.82 -19.03 -10.25
N ILE A 427 20.78 -17.82 -10.80
CA ILE A 427 21.06 -16.56 -10.10
C ILE A 427 19.71 -15.85 -9.84
N ASP A 428 19.48 -15.35 -8.63
CA ASP A 428 18.59 -14.21 -8.42
C ASP A 428 19.44 -12.94 -8.24
N LEU A 429 18.98 -11.82 -8.81
CA LEU A 429 19.68 -10.54 -8.80
C LEU A 429 18.83 -9.49 -8.08
N GLN A 430 19.17 -9.21 -6.84
CA GLN A 430 18.47 -8.25 -6.00
C GLN A 430 18.93 -6.83 -6.36
N MET A 431 18.00 -6.04 -6.92
CA MET A 431 18.22 -4.72 -7.49
C MET A 431 17.42 -3.65 -6.74
N PRO A 432 17.97 -2.46 -6.48
CA PRO A 432 17.16 -1.31 -6.05
C PRO A 432 16.25 -0.83 -7.19
N TYR A 433 15.11 -0.23 -6.83
CA TYR A 433 14.08 0.25 -7.78
C TYR A 433 14.58 1.40 -8.69
N SER A 434 15.44 2.25 -8.15
CA SER A 434 16.18 3.31 -8.87
C SER A 434 17.48 3.63 -8.14
N VAL A 435 18.35 4.43 -8.76
CA VAL A 435 19.57 4.98 -8.16
C VAL A 435 19.85 6.37 -8.68
N VAL A 436 20.46 7.21 -7.84
CA VAL A 436 20.92 8.55 -8.24
C VAL A 436 22.27 8.42 -8.97
N LYS A 437 22.49 9.26 -9.99
CA LYS A 437 23.78 9.32 -10.69
C LYS A 437 24.91 9.65 -9.70
N ASN A 438 26.05 8.99 -9.86
CA ASN A 438 27.25 9.02 -9.00
C ASN A 438 27.08 8.40 -7.59
N GLU A 439 25.96 7.73 -7.28
CA GLU A 439 25.74 7.06 -6.00
C GLU A 439 26.34 5.64 -5.98
N GLN A 440 27.18 5.31 -4.99
CA GLN A 440 27.76 3.97 -4.87
C GLN A 440 26.79 3.00 -4.18
N VAL A 441 26.42 1.92 -4.88
CA VAL A 441 25.51 0.88 -4.37
C VAL A 441 26.10 -0.52 -4.41
N GLU A 442 25.69 -1.36 -3.45
CA GLU A 442 25.97 -2.80 -3.42
C GLU A 442 24.75 -3.55 -3.99
N ILE A 443 24.95 -4.23 -5.12
CA ILE A 443 23.94 -5.08 -5.76
C ILE A 443 24.27 -6.54 -5.46
N ARG A 444 23.30 -7.34 -5.02
CA ARG A 444 23.52 -8.73 -4.58
C ARG A 444 23.01 -9.75 -5.61
N ALA A 445 23.92 -10.60 -6.10
CA ALA A 445 23.55 -11.81 -6.81
C ALA A 445 23.50 -12.99 -5.83
N ILE A 446 22.35 -13.63 -5.67
CA ILE A 446 22.17 -14.83 -4.85
C ILE A 446 22.19 -16.03 -5.80
N LEU A 447 23.19 -16.90 -5.67
CA LEU A 447 23.30 -18.10 -6.48
C LEU A 447 22.73 -19.29 -5.71
N HIS A 448 21.78 -19.99 -6.33
CA HIS A 448 21.09 -21.13 -5.74
C HIS A 448 21.61 -22.43 -6.36
N ASN A 449 22.05 -23.37 -5.51
CA ASN A 449 22.38 -24.73 -5.90
C ASN A 449 21.28 -25.67 -5.40
N TYR A 450 20.49 -26.24 -6.32
CA TYR A 450 19.54 -27.31 -6.02
C TYR A 450 19.99 -28.67 -6.58
N VAL A 451 21.28 -28.82 -6.90
CA VAL A 451 21.93 -30.12 -7.09
C VAL A 451 22.29 -30.70 -5.71
N ASN A 452 22.32 -32.03 -5.62
CA ASN A 452 22.72 -32.76 -4.40
C ASN A 452 24.25 -32.83 -4.20
N GLU A 453 25.01 -32.08 -5.00
CA GLU A 453 26.48 -32.08 -5.02
C GLU A 453 26.99 -30.65 -4.77
N ASP A 454 28.18 -30.54 -4.17
CA ASP A 454 28.87 -29.25 -3.96
C ASP A 454 29.44 -28.77 -5.31
N ILE A 455 28.87 -27.69 -5.86
CA ILE A 455 29.26 -27.15 -7.17
C ILE A 455 30.32 -26.06 -7.03
N TYR A 456 31.34 -26.06 -7.89
CA TYR A 456 32.35 -24.99 -7.94
C TYR A 456 31.96 -23.98 -9.03
N VAL A 457 31.72 -22.72 -8.65
CA VAL A 457 31.06 -21.74 -9.53
C VAL A 457 31.97 -20.56 -9.81
N ARG A 458 32.09 -20.20 -11.09
CA ARG A 458 32.64 -18.91 -11.53
C ARG A 458 31.49 -17.93 -11.77
N VAL A 459 31.59 -16.72 -11.22
CA VAL A 459 30.64 -15.62 -11.44
C VAL A 459 31.37 -14.42 -12.04
N GLU A 460 30.83 -13.84 -13.12
CA GLU A 460 31.37 -12.67 -13.80
C GLU A 460 30.31 -11.56 -13.87
N LEU A 461 30.68 -10.34 -13.47
CA LEU A 461 29.91 -9.12 -13.75
C LEU A 461 30.32 -8.59 -15.12
N LEU A 462 29.38 -8.35 -16.03
CA LEU A 462 29.71 -7.77 -17.33
C LEU A 462 30.07 -6.29 -17.20
N TYR A 463 31.08 -5.84 -17.95
CA TYR A 463 31.39 -4.41 -18.07
C TYR A 463 30.31 -3.69 -18.89
N ASN A 464 29.87 -2.54 -18.39
CA ASN A 464 28.99 -1.61 -19.07
C ASN A 464 29.57 -0.19 -18.87
N PRO A 465 29.79 0.62 -19.92
CA PRO A 465 30.34 1.97 -19.77
C PRO A 465 29.46 2.91 -18.95
N ALA A 466 28.15 2.67 -18.88
CA ALA A 466 27.20 3.51 -18.17
C ALA A 466 27.36 3.51 -16.64
N PHE A 467 28.15 2.59 -16.07
CA PHE A 467 28.42 2.53 -14.64
C PHE A 467 29.85 2.03 -14.32
N CYS A 468 30.50 2.68 -13.36
CA CYS A 468 31.76 2.20 -12.80
C CYS A 468 31.50 0.94 -11.96
N SER A 469 32.37 -0.06 -12.09
CA SER A 469 32.33 -1.29 -11.29
C SER A 469 33.73 -1.90 -11.26
N ALA A 470 33.91 -3.00 -10.52
CA ALA A 470 35.17 -3.75 -10.55
C ALA A 470 35.51 -4.37 -11.93
N SER A 471 34.54 -4.45 -12.86
CA SER A 471 34.77 -4.87 -14.25
C SER A 471 35.20 -3.70 -15.12
N THR A 472 36.24 -3.91 -15.94
CA THR A 472 36.78 -2.91 -16.87
C THR A 472 36.59 -3.35 -18.32
N LYS A 473 36.78 -2.41 -19.27
CA LYS A 473 36.68 -2.66 -20.72
C LYS A 473 37.66 -3.72 -21.24
N GLY A 474 38.83 -3.89 -20.60
CA GLY A 474 39.83 -4.89 -20.96
C GLY A 474 39.82 -6.16 -20.11
N GLN A 475 39.35 -6.08 -18.86
CA GLN A 475 39.41 -7.18 -17.89
C GLN A 475 38.12 -7.24 -17.05
N ARG A 476 37.40 -8.37 -17.17
CA ARG A 476 36.21 -8.65 -16.36
C ARG A 476 36.56 -8.99 -14.93
N TYR A 477 35.76 -8.51 -13.99
CA TYR A 477 35.74 -8.97 -12.62
C TYR A 477 35.07 -10.34 -12.54
N ARG A 478 35.83 -11.33 -12.04
CA ARG A 478 35.41 -12.72 -11.92
C ARG A 478 35.75 -13.25 -10.53
N GLN A 479 34.80 -13.89 -9.89
CA GLN A 479 34.97 -14.59 -8.62
C GLN A 479 34.78 -16.09 -8.84
N GLN A 480 35.42 -16.92 -8.00
CA GLN A 480 35.27 -18.37 -8.01
C GLN A 480 35.15 -18.87 -6.57
N PHE A 481 34.16 -19.73 -6.30
CA PHE A 481 33.90 -20.28 -4.97
C PHE A 481 33.00 -21.53 -5.05
N PRO A 482 33.06 -22.43 -4.05
CA PRO A 482 32.11 -23.52 -3.92
C PRO A 482 30.75 -23.03 -3.39
N ILE A 483 29.66 -23.65 -3.87
CA ILE A 483 28.32 -23.57 -3.30
C ILE A 483 27.93 -25.00 -2.90
N LYS A 484 27.62 -25.22 -1.61
CA LYS A 484 27.27 -26.56 -1.13
C LYS A 484 25.99 -27.10 -1.76
N ALA A 485 25.84 -28.42 -1.77
CA ALA A 485 24.59 -29.11 -2.12
C ALA A 485 23.38 -28.46 -1.42
N LEU A 486 22.28 -28.29 -2.17
CA LEU A 486 21.00 -27.74 -1.68
C LEU A 486 21.10 -26.38 -0.94
N SER A 487 22.14 -25.57 -1.21
CA SER A 487 22.43 -24.32 -0.50
C SER A 487 22.38 -23.08 -1.41
N SER A 488 22.62 -21.90 -0.84
CA SER A 488 22.61 -20.64 -1.59
C SER A 488 23.72 -19.70 -1.11
N ARG A 489 24.32 -18.95 -2.05
CA ARG A 489 25.46 -18.07 -1.78
C ARG A 489 25.22 -16.68 -2.36
N ALA A 490 25.17 -15.66 -1.49
CA ALA A 490 25.13 -14.27 -1.91
C ALA A 490 26.53 -13.75 -2.31
N VAL A 491 26.58 -12.98 -3.39
CA VAL A 491 27.77 -12.31 -3.93
C VAL A 491 27.47 -10.81 -4.06
N PRO A 492 28.23 -9.94 -3.37
CA PRO A 492 28.10 -8.50 -3.51
C PRO A 492 28.90 -7.97 -4.71
N PHE A 493 28.26 -7.11 -5.51
CA PHE A 493 28.89 -6.35 -6.59
C PHE A 493 28.67 -4.85 -6.34
N VAL A 494 29.76 -4.10 -6.20
CA VAL A 494 29.71 -2.65 -6.01
C VAL A 494 29.70 -1.95 -7.37
N ILE A 495 28.73 -1.05 -7.57
CA ILE A 495 28.47 -0.34 -8.83
C ILE A 495 28.18 1.14 -8.54
N VAL A 496 28.63 2.05 -9.41
CA VAL A 496 28.38 3.51 -9.37
C VAL A 496 27.87 3.97 -10.74
N PRO A 497 26.61 4.42 -10.90
CA PRO A 497 26.08 4.83 -12.20
C PRO A 497 26.64 6.18 -12.66
N LEU A 498 27.11 6.25 -13.89
CA LEU A 498 27.77 7.42 -14.50
C LEU A 498 26.89 8.10 -15.56
N GLU A 499 26.05 7.33 -16.26
CA GLU A 499 25.14 7.81 -17.30
C GLU A 499 23.67 7.72 -16.85
N GLN A 500 22.77 8.43 -17.54
CA GLN A 500 21.33 8.46 -17.23
C GLN A 500 20.53 7.61 -18.21
N GLY A 501 19.45 6.96 -17.75
CA GLY A 501 18.64 6.04 -18.54
C GLY A 501 18.39 4.69 -17.86
N LEU A 502 17.96 3.71 -18.66
CA LEU A 502 17.78 2.33 -18.24
C LEU A 502 18.97 1.48 -18.71
N HIS A 503 19.91 1.23 -17.80
CA HIS A 503 21.18 0.57 -18.11
C HIS A 503 21.16 -0.90 -17.68
N ASP A 504 21.62 -1.79 -18.56
CA ASP A 504 21.61 -3.22 -18.28
C ASP A 504 22.75 -3.63 -17.31
N VAL A 505 22.38 -4.16 -16.14
CA VAL A 505 23.28 -4.89 -15.24
C VAL A 505 23.16 -6.37 -15.55
N GLU A 506 24.21 -6.95 -16.14
CA GLU A 506 24.26 -8.36 -16.55
C GLU A 506 25.31 -9.12 -15.74
N ILE A 507 24.90 -10.19 -15.08
CA ILE A 507 25.76 -11.10 -14.30
C ILE A 507 25.59 -12.51 -14.84
N LYS A 508 26.71 -13.21 -15.03
CA LYS A 508 26.76 -14.58 -15.56
C LYS A 508 27.47 -15.50 -14.57
N ALA A 509 26.99 -16.72 -14.46
CA ALA A 509 27.62 -17.75 -13.65
C ALA A 509 27.70 -19.09 -14.41
N SER A 510 28.82 -19.77 -14.26
CA SER A 510 29.08 -21.08 -14.87
C SER A 510 29.68 -22.02 -13.85
N VAL A 511 29.12 -23.22 -13.72
CA VAL A 511 29.72 -24.29 -12.92
C VAL A 511 30.94 -24.86 -13.64
N GLN A 512 32.02 -25.14 -12.91
CA GLN A 512 33.20 -25.81 -13.44
C GLN A 512 32.88 -27.28 -13.74
N GLU A 513 33.38 -27.78 -14.88
CA GLU A 513 33.27 -29.20 -15.31
C GLU A 513 31.83 -29.75 -15.48
N ALA A 514 30.80 -28.91 -15.31
CA ALA A 514 29.40 -29.25 -15.56
C ALA A 514 28.76 -28.30 -16.59
N LEU A 515 27.67 -28.76 -17.22
CA LEU A 515 26.97 -28.04 -18.29
C LEU A 515 25.96 -26.99 -17.76
N TRP A 516 26.01 -26.66 -16.46
CA TRP A 516 25.12 -25.69 -15.83
C TRP A 516 25.72 -24.29 -15.86
N SER A 517 25.02 -23.38 -16.55
CA SER A 517 25.32 -21.96 -16.55
C SER A 517 24.02 -21.16 -16.55
N ASP A 518 24.02 -20.02 -15.88
CA ASP A 518 22.89 -19.10 -15.85
C ASP A 518 23.37 -17.65 -16.01
N GLY A 519 22.48 -16.77 -16.47
CA GLY A 519 22.80 -15.37 -16.71
C GLY A 519 21.58 -14.49 -16.57
N VAL A 520 21.67 -13.50 -15.69
CA VAL A 520 20.58 -12.59 -15.37
C VAL A 520 20.97 -11.17 -15.76
N ARG A 521 20.09 -10.54 -16.54
CA ARG A 521 20.17 -9.12 -16.90
C ARG A 521 18.94 -8.40 -16.36
N LYS A 522 19.13 -7.44 -15.46
CA LYS A 522 18.07 -6.54 -14.97
C LYS A 522 18.45 -5.10 -15.28
N LYS A 523 17.46 -4.27 -15.60
CA LYS A 523 17.67 -2.84 -15.94
C LYS A 523 17.75 -2.00 -14.68
N LEU A 524 18.86 -1.30 -14.51
CA LEU A 524 19.09 -0.30 -13.48
C LEU A 524 18.53 1.05 -13.97
N LYS A 525 17.61 1.65 -13.21
CA LYS A 525 16.90 2.88 -13.58
C LYS A 525 17.58 4.11 -12.97
N VAL A 526 18.21 4.92 -13.81
CA VAL A 526 18.86 6.20 -13.47
C VAL A 526 18.09 7.33 -14.17
N VAL A 527 17.64 8.37 -13.46
CA VAL A 527 16.53 9.24 -13.91
C VAL A 527 16.79 10.75 -13.85
N VAL A 528 16.51 11.44 -14.97
CA VAL A 528 16.19 12.89 -15.11
C VAL A 528 15.36 13.08 -16.41
N SER A 529 14.49 14.10 -16.55
CA SER A 529 13.79 14.45 -17.82
C SER A 529 13.19 15.88 -17.87
N ASN A 530 12.75 16.36 -19.05
CA ASN A 530 12.75 17.80 -19.46
C ASN A 530 11.65 18.25 -20.48
N LYS A 531 11.42 19.59 -20.61
CA LYS A 531 10.93 20.40 -21.81
C LYS A 531 9.45 20.34 -22.28
N TRP A 532 8.88 21.25 -23.12
CA TRP A 532 9.33 22.55 -23.73
C TRP A 532 8.14 23.57 -23.97
N GLY A 533 8.33 24.70 -24.69
CA GLY A 533 7.29 25.75 -24.94
C GLY A 533 7.73 27.01 -25.75
N GLY A 534 6.95 28.15 -25.60
CA GLY A 534 7.04 30.99 -25.43
C GLY A 534 7.68 32.25 -26.16
N THR A 535 7.23 33.56 -26.02
CA THR A 535 6.01 34.35 -25.51
C THR A 535 6.06 35.98 -25.91
N GLN A 536 5.80 37.31 -25.48
CA GLN A 536 5.54 38.51 -24.46
C GLN A 536 6.64 39.21 -23.55
N LEU A 537 6.39 40.11 -22.55
CA LEU A 537 7.35 41.02 -21.81
C LEU A 537 7.14 41.15 -20.29
N GLU A 538 8.28 41.34 -19.61
CA GLU A 538 8.64 41.78 -18.25
C GLU A 538 10.21 41.89 -18.20
N VAL A 539 10.83 42.14 -17.03
CA VAL A 539 12.29 42.00 -16.83
C VAL A 539 12.55 41.42 -15.44
N ILE A 540 13.33 40.34 -15.36
CA ILE A 540 13.32 39.43 -14.20
C ILE A 540 14.72 39.30 -13.60
N LYS A 541 14.80 39.40 -12.27
CA LYS A 541 16.06 39.42 -11.51
C LYS A 541 16.34 38.09 -10.82
N ALA A 542 17.60 37.65 -10.87
CA ALA A 542 18.08 36.44 -10.21
C ALA A 542 18.11 36.60 -8.68
N ARG A 543 17.70 35.55 -7.97
CA ARG A 543 17.77 35.49 -6.50
C ARG A 543 19.18 35.14 -6.06
N LYS A 544 19.74 35.82 -5.06
CA LYS A 544 21.03 35.40 -4.47
C LYS A 544 20.90 34.05 -3.76
N LEU A 545 21.80 33.13 -4.06
CA LEU A 545 21.85 31.75 -3.54
C LEU A 545 23.08 31.59 -2.64
N ASP A 546 23.16 32.44 -1.61
CA ASP A 546 24.31 32.57 -0.71
C ASP A 546 24.56 31.30 0.14
N ASP A 547 23.59 30.39 0.17
CA ASP A 547 23.59 29.10 0.86
C ASP A 547 23.87 27.90 -0.07
N ARG A 548 24.16 28.09 -1.36
CA ARG A 548 24.37 26.97 -2.31
C ARG A 548 25.53 26.03 -1.91
N VAL A 549 25.33 24.73 -2.10
CA VAL A 549 26.39 23.71 -1.99
C VAL A 549 27.35 23.85 -3.18
N PRO A 550 28.67 23.99 -2.95
CA PRO A 550 29.69 24.00 -4.01
C PRO A 550 29.54 22.81 -4.97
N ASP A 551 29.92 23.05 -6.23
CA ASP A 551 29.92 22.06 -7.33
C ASP A 551 28.56 21.42 -7.69
N THR A 552 27.45 21.89 -7.12
CA THR A 552 26.10 21.49 -7.56
C THR A 552 25.54 22.45 -8.63
N GLU A 553 24.97 21.91 -9.71
CA GLU A 553 24.28 22.72 -10.72
C GLU A 553 22.98 23.37 -10.17
N ILE A 554 22.53 24.42 -10.84
CA ILE A 554 21.25 25.10 -10.59
C ILE A 554 20.37 24.86 -11.82
N GLU A 555 19.07 24.62 -11.63
CA GLU A 555 18.09 24.57 -12.72
C GLU A 555 16.96 25.57 -12.46
N THR A 556 16.79 26.55 -13.35
CA THR A 556 15.65 27.46 -13.35
C THR A 556 14.69 27.09 -14.48
N LYS A 557 13.45 26.76 -14.13
CA LYS A 557 12.35 26.50 -15.07
C LYS A 557 11.43 27.70 -15.14
N ILE A 558 11.04 28.08 -16.34
CA ILE A 558 10.07 29.15 -16.65
C ILE A 558 8.87 28.46 -17.30
N ILE A 559 7.69 28.58 -16.70
CA ILE A 559 6.47 27.87 -17.09
C ILE A 559 5.38 28.90 -17.38
N ILE A 560 4.69 28.75 -18.50
CA ILE A 560 3.81 29.79 -19.04
C ILE A 560 2.49 29.17 -19.51
N GLN A 561 1.35 29.71 -19.07
CA GLN A 561 -0.02 29.26 -19.40
C GLN A 561 -0.94 30.42 -19.78
N GLY A 562 -1.91 30.18 -20.69
CA GLY A 562 -2.92 31.17 -21.11
C GLY A 562 -4.17 31.23 -20.24
N ASP A 563 -4.23 30.42 -19.19
CA ASP A 563 -5.35 30.26 -18.27
C ASP A 563 -4.79 29.83 -16.89
N PRO A 564 -5.27 30.40 -15.77
CA PRO A 564 -4.69 30.14 -14.43
C PRO A 564 -5.05 28.77 -13.85
N VAL A 565 -6.05 28.05 -14.36
CA VAL A 565 -6.43 26.70 -13.94
C VAL A 565 -5.90 25.59 -14.85
N ALA A 566 -5.41 25.92 -16.06
CA ALA A 566 -4.86 24.99 -17.05
C ALA A 566 -3.91 23.91 -16.47
N GLN A 567 -2.92 24.32 -15.68
CA GLN A 567 -1.94 23.39 -15.09
C GLN A 567 -2.58 22.39 -14.12
N ILE A 568 -3.55 22.87 -13.33
CA ILE A 568 -4.26 22.05 -12.35
C ILE A 568 -5.17 21.06 -13.07
N ILE A 569 -5.79 21.46 -14.19
CA ILE A 569 -6.59 20.60 -15.06
C ILE A 569 -5.71 19.49 -15.68
N GLU A 570 -4.59 19.82 -16.31
CA GLU A 570 -3.72 18.82 -16.94
C GLU A 570 -3.19 17.79 -15.92
N ASN A 571 -2.71 18.27 -14.77
CA ASN A 571 -2.20 17.42 -13.70
C ASN A 571 -3.30 16.63 -12.96
N SER A 572 -4.57 17.05 -13.05
CA SER A 572 -5.72 16.32 -12.46
C SER A 572 -6.24 15.19 -13.35
N ILE A 573 -6.02 15.26 -14.66
CA ILE A 573 -6.50 14.23 -15.62
C ILE A 573 -5.48 13.10 -15.74
N ASP A 574 -4.19 13.43 -15.76
CA ASP A 574 -3.11 12.43 -15.81
C ASP A 574 -2.89 11.79 -14.43
N GLY A 575 -3.38 10.56 -14.26
CA GLY A 575 -3.24 9.80 -13.01
C GLY A 575 -1.80 9.51 -12.57
N SER A 576 -0.79 9.71 -13.43
CA SER A 576 0.61 9.69 -13.01
C SER A 576 1.05 11.01 -12.37
N LYS A 577 0.56 12.14 -12.90
CA LYS A 577 0.83 13.50 -12.38
C LYS A 577 -0.02 13.87 -11.17
N LEU A 578 -1.18 13.26 -10.98
CA LEU A 578 -2.09 13.47 -9.85
C LEU A 578 -1.39 13.33 -8.48
N ASN A 579 -0.31 12.54 -8.39
CA ASN A 579 0.50 12.39 -7.18
C ASN A 579 1.38 13.61 -6.85
N HIS A 580 1.65 14.49 -7.82
CA HIS A 580 2.45 15.70 -7.63
C HIS A 580 1.60 16.93 -7.25
N LEU A 581 0.28 16.88 -7.43
CA LEU A 581 -0.67 17.90 -6.92
C LEU A 581 -0.81 17.90 -5.39
N ILE A 582 -0.23 16.92 -4.68
CA ILE A 582 -0.37 16.74 -3.24
C ILE A 582 0.99 16.38 -2.64
N ILE A 583 1.59 17.30 -1.87
CA ILE A 583 2.89 17.09 -1.19
C ILE A 583 2.77 16.11 0.00
N THR A 584 1.55 15.77 0.44
CA THR A 584 1.31 14.89 1.59
C THR A 584 0.99 13.42 1.21
N PRO A 585 1.51 12.45 1.98
CA PRO A 585 1.36 11.01 1.72
C PRO A 585 -0.10 10.53 1.89
N SER A 586 -0.48 9.50 1.12
CA SER A 586 -1.88 9.14 0.86
C SER A 586 -2.36 7.87 1.58
N GLY A 587 -2.90 8.01 2.79
CA GLY A 587 -3.30 6.88 3.65
C GLY A 587 -4.65 7.00 4.38
N CYS A 588 -5.39 8.12 4.25
CA CYS A 588 -6.67 8.32 4.97
C CYS A 588 -7.85 8.67 4.05
N GLY A 589 -9.07 8.53 4.59
CA GLY A 589 -10.33 8.79 3.88
C GLY A 589 -10.56 10.25 3.48
N GLU A 590 -9.78 11.21 4.00
CA GLU A 590 -9.76 12.59 3.49
C GLU A 590 -8.83 12.73 2.28
N GLN A 591 -7.60 12.23 2.39
CA GLN A 591 -6.59 12.26 1.31
C GLN A 591 -7.09 11.55 0.04
N ASN A 592 -7.83 10.44 0.21
CA ASN A 592 -8.48 9.77 -0.92
C ASN A 592 -9.57 10.64 -1.58
N MET A 593 -10.37 11.38 -0.80
CA MET A 593 -11.32 12.33 -1.38
C MET A 593 -10.64 13.41 -2.19
N ILE A 594 -9.49 13.95 -1.76
CA ILE A 594 -8.78 15.00 -2.51
C ILE A 594 -8.33 14.48 -3.90
N ARG A 595 -7.80 13.25 -3.98
CA ARG A 595 -7.50 12.57 -5.26
C ARG A 595 -8.73 12.41 -6.16
N MET A 596 -9.94 12.36 -5.61
CA MET A 596 -11.18 12.34 -6.38
C MET A 596 -11.67 13.76 -6.74
N THR A 597 -11.56 14.73 -5.82
CA THR A 597 -12.11 16.08 -5.99
C THR A 597 -11.45 16.86 -7.12
N ALA A 598 -10.13 16.78 -7.28
CA ALA A 598 -9.44 17.52 -8.33
C ALA A 598 -9.84 17.04 -9.76
N PRO A 599 -9.87 15.72 -10.08
CA PRO A 599 -10.49 15.21 -11.29
C PRO A 599 -11.95 15.61 -11.48
N VAL A 600 -12.77 15.65 -10.40
CA VAL A 600 -14.18 16.08 -10.47
C VAL A 600 -14.31 17.57 -10.84
N ILE A 601 -13.49 18.46 -10.28
CA ILE A 601 -13.49 19.89 -10.62
C ILE A 601 -12.98 20.12 -12.04
N ALA A 602 -11.89 19.45 -12.44
CA ALA A 602 -11.38 19.51 -13.81
C ALA A 602 -12.41 19.01 -14.84
N THR A 603 -13.11 17.92 -14.52
CA THR A 603 -14.20 17.39 -15.34
C THR A 603 -15.40 18.35 -15.38
N TYR A 604 -15.72 19.02 -14.26
CA TYR A 604 -16.81 20.01 -14.21
C TYR A 604 -16.52 21.22 -15.09
N TYR A 605 -15.31 21.77 -15.01
CA TYR A 605 -14.88 22.87 -15.85
C TYR A 605 -14.96 22.47 -17.33
N LEU A 606 -14.31 21.37 -17.75
CA LEU A 606 -14.25 20.97 -19.16
C LEU A 606 -15.60 20.52 -19.75
N ASP A 607 -16.48 19.90 -18.95
CA ASP A 607 -17.86 19.61 -19.37
C ASP A 607 -18.71 20.89 -19.51
N THR A 608 -18.39 21.96 -18.77
CA THR A 608 -19.16 23.23 -18.79
C THR A 608 -18.61 24.23 -19.81
N THR A 609 -17.31 24.19 -20.12
CA THR A 609 -16.66 25.03 -21.14
C THR A 609 -16.58 24.36 -22.51
N GLU A 610 -16.98 23.09 -22.63
CA GLU A 610 -16.93 22.25 -23.84
C GLU A 610 -15.51 22.02 -24.42
N GLN A 611 -14.44 22.32 -23.65
CA GLN A 611 -13.05 22.37 -24.13
C GLN A 611 -12.33 21.02 -24.31
N TRP A 612 -12.99 19.87 -24.09
CA TRP A 612 -12.36 18.54 -24.14
C TRP A 612 -11.58 18.23 -25.42
N GLU A 613 -12.00 18.76 -26.57
CA GLU A 613 -11.36 18.52 -27.86
C GLU A 613 -9.88 18.99 -27.89
N THR A 614 -9.54 20.02 -27.11
CA THR A 614 -8.18 20.56 -27.00
C THR A 614 -7.19 19.62 -26.29
N LEU A 615 -7.67 18.72 -25.43
CA LEU A 615 -6.86 17.81 -24.62
C LEU A 615 -6.79 16.38 -25.18
N GLY A 616 -7.71 16.02 -26.07
CA GLY A 616 -7.71 14.77 -26.83
C GLY A 616 -8.81 13.78 -26.43
N ILE A 617 -9.33 13.06 -27.44
CA ILE A 617 -10.57 12.27 -27.43
C ILE A 617 -10.72 11.33 -26.22
N ASN A 618 -9.65 10.67 -25.78
CA ASN A 618 -9.70 9.68 -24.69
C ASN A 618 -9.63 10.29 -23.27
N ARG A 619 -9.22 11.56 -23.12
CA ARG A 619 -8.93 12.16 -21.80
C ARG A 619 -10.14 12.20 -20.88
N ARG A 620 -11.35 12.39 -21.42
CA ARG A 620 -12.60 12.36 -20.64
C ARG A 620 -12.86 10.99 -20.03
N THR A 621 -12.53 9.91 -20.75
CA THR A 621 -12.65 8.53 -20.24
C THR A 621 -11.58 8.22 -19.19
N GLU A 622 -10.36 8.74 -19.36
CA GLU A 622 -9.30 8.65 -18.34
C GLU A 622 -9.73 9.34 -17.03
N ALA A 623 -10.23 10.58 -17.10
CA ALA A 623 -10.74 11.31 -15.94
C ALA A 623 -11.90 10.59 -15.24
N VAL A 624 -12.90 10.10 -15.98
CA VAL A 624 -14.01 9.32 -15.40
C VAL A 624 -13.54 8.03 -14.72
N ASN A 625 -12.51 7.36 -15.27
CA ASN A 625 -11.91 6.19 -14.63
C ASN A 625 -11.16 6.54 -13.33
N GLN A 626 -10.49 7.69 -13.25
CA GLN A 626 -9.89 8.18 -12.00
C GLN A 626 -10.97 8.51 -10.95
N ILE A 627 -12.06 9.18 -11.35
CA ILE A 627 -13.20 9.47 -10.46
C ILE A 627 -13.82 8.18 -9.90
N MET A 628 -14.03 7.16 -10.75
CA MET A 628 -14.55 5.86 -10.31
C MET A 628 -13.56 5.08 -9.43
N THR A 629 -12.26 5.22 -9.67
CA THR A 629 -11.22 4.61 -8.82
C THR A 629 -11.19 5.26 -7.44
N GLY A 630 -11.20 6.60 -7.36
CA GLY A 630 -11.29 7.34 -6.10
C GLY A 630 -12.58 7.05 -5.34
N TYR A 631 -13.71 6.92 -6.04
CA TYR A 631 -15.00 6.48 -5.45
C TYR A 631 -14.92 5.08 -4.84
N ALA A 632 -14.37 4.10 -5.58
CA ALA A 632 -14.20 2.73 -5.09
C ALA A 632 -13.24 2.66 -3.88
N GLN A 633 -12.16 3.43 -3.90
CA GLN A 633 -11.25 3.57 -2.76
C GLN A 633 -11.92 4.26 -1.56
N GLN A 634 -12.83 5.22 -1.79
CA GLN A 634 -13.55 5.90 -0.71
C GLN A 634 -14.55 4.98 0.00
N MET A 635 -15.15 4.03 -0.72
CA MET A 635 -16.09 3.06 -0.16
C MET A 635 -15.48 2.19 0.94
N VAL A 636 -14.15 2.02 0.98
CA VAL A 636 -13.42 1.36 2.09
C VAL A 636 -13.60 2.11 3.41
N TYR A 637 -13.79 3.43 3.37
CA TYR A 637 -13.99 4.30 4.54
C TYR A 637 -15.48 4.48 4.92
N LYS A 638 -16.42 3.89 4.17
CA LYS A 638 -17.86 3.92 4.49
C LYS A 638 -18.21 2.90 5.56
N LYS A 639 -18.97 3.31 6.58
CA LYS A 639 -19.56 2.43 7.59
C LYS A 639 -20.94 1.90 7.20
N ALA A 640 -21.42 0.92 7.95
CA ALA A 640 -22.74 0.31 7.77
C ALA A 640 -23.91 1.31 7.92
N ASP A 641 -23.72 2.39 8.68
CA ASP A 641 -24.68 3.49 8.86
C ASP A 641 -24.56 4.61 7.80
N HIS A 642 -23.83 4.36 6.71
CA HIS A 642 -23.56 5.28 5.59
C HIS A 642 -22.73 6.53 5.97
N SER A 643 -22.13 6.56 7.16
CA SER A 643 -21.16 7.57 7.57
C SER A 643 -19.73 7.24 7.13
N TYR A 644 -18.83 8.23 7.17
CA TYR A 644 -17.42 8.08 6.79
C TYR A 644 -16.47 8.41 7.96
N ALA A 645 -15.35 7.70 8.01
CA ALA A 645 -14.29 7.88 9.01
C ALA A 645 -12.92 8.02 8.33
N ALA A 646 -12.01 8.82 8.89
CA ALA A 646 -10.67 9.00 8.32
C ALA A 646 -9.86 7.68 8.22
N PHE A 647 -10.14 6.75 9.14
CA PHE A 647 -9.65 5.37 9.13
C PHE A 647 -10.80 4.43 9.55
N THR A 648 -10.82 3.20 9.03
CA THR A 648 -11.87 2.20 9.29
C THR A 648 -12.17 1.98 10.77
N ASN A 649 -11.11 1.91 11.59
CA ASN A 649 -11.16 1.63 13.03
C ASN A 649 -11.45 2.87 13.91
N ARG A 650 -11.78 4.04 13.32
CA ARG A 650 -12.06 5.30 14.04
C ARG A 650 -13.57 5.57 14.12
N ALA A 651 -14.01 6.38 15.09
CA ALA A 651 -15.37 6.94 15.07
C ALA A 651 -15.59 7.79 13.81
N SER A 652 -16.81 7.79 13.27
CA SER A 652 -17.15 8.54 12.05
C SER A 652 -17.16 10.04 12.29
N SER A 653 -16.62 10.81 11.35
CA SER A 653 -16.57 12.26 11.41
C SER A 653 -17.80 12.86 10.73
N SER A 654 -18.42 13.84 11.38
CA SER A 654 -19.38 14.74 10.74
C SER A 654 -18.76 15.40 9.51
N TRP A 655 -17.54 15.95 9.65
CA TRP A 655 -16.91 16.75 8.60
C TRP A 655 -16.59 15.92 7.36
N LEU A 656 -15.91 14.78 7.53
CA LEU A 656 -15.57 13.94 6.39
C LEU A 656 -16.83 13.41 5.69
N THR A 657 -17.87 13.04 6.43
CA THR A 657 -19.15 12.61 5.86
C THR A 657 -19.78 13.71 5.00
N ALA A 658 -19.74 14.97 5.45
CA ALA A 658 -20.24 16.11 4.69
C ALA A 658 -19.40 16.42 3.44
N TYR A 659 -18.07 16.34 3.53
CA TYR A 659 -17.17 16.56 2.39
C TYR A 659 -17.32 15.46 1.31
N VAL A 660 -17.43 14.19 1.72
CA VAL A 660 -17.73 13.07 0.81
C VAL A 660 -19.06 13.29 0.09
N VAL A 661 -20.12 13.69 0.82
CA VAL A 661 -21.43 14.00 0.24
C VAL A 661 -21.36 15.15 -0.78
N LYS A 662 -20.63 16.25 -0.49
CA LYS A 662 -20.42 17.36 -1.44
C LYS A 662 -19.86 16.85 -2.77
N VAL A 663 -18.75 16.11 -2.72
CA VAL A 663 -18.00 15.68 -3.91
C VAL A 663 -18.73 14.56 -4.66
N PHE A 664 -19.36 13.61 -3.96
CA PHE A 664 -20.17 12.57 -4.60
C PHE A 664 -21.40 13.17 -5.32
N ALA A 665 -22.04 14.19 -4.74
CA ALA A 665 -23.14 14.90 -5.39
C ALA A 665 -22.70 15.72 -6.61
N MET A 666 -21.45 16.22 -6.63
CA MET A 666 -20.85 16.82 -7.82
C MET A 666 -20.56 15.76 -8.90
N ALA A 667 -19.85 14.67 -8.55
CA ALA A 667 -19.46 13.60 -9.47
C ALA A 667 -20.66 12.86 -10.08
N ALA A 668 -21.76 12.69 -9.33
CA ALA A 668 -22.99 12.04 -9.80
C ALA A 668 -23.67 12.80 -10.97
N LYS A 669 -23.31 14.07 -11.23
CA LYS A 669 -23.76 14.80 -12.43
C LYS A 669 -23.11 14.28 -13.72
N MET A 670 -21.92 13.68 -13.65
CA MET A 670 -21.15 13.20 -14.81
C MET A 670 -21.12 11.68 -14.93
N VAL A 671 -21.17 10.96 -13.80
CA VAL A 671 -20.88 9.52 -13.73
C VAL A 671 -22.06 8.75 -13.17
N ALA A 672 -22.82 8.09 -14.05
CA ALA A 672 -24.01 7.30 -13.72
C ALA A 672 -23.77 6.05 -12.86
N GLY A 673 -22.51 5.75 -12.50
CA GLY A 673 -22.14 4.62 -11.63
C GLY A 673 -22.23 4.88 -10.13
N ILE A 674 -22.46 6.13 -9.70
CA ILE A 674 -22.52 6.52 -8.28
C ILE A 674 -23.95 6.34 -7.75
N SER A 675 -24.15 5.39 -6.83
CA SER A 675 -25.49 5.12 -6.28
C SER A 675 -26.01 6.26 -5.40
N HIS A 676 -27.20 6.78 -5.72
CA HIS A 676 -27.90 7.81 -4.95
C HIS A 676 -28.17 7.39 -3.50
N GLU A 677 -28.41 6.10 -3.22
CA GLU A 677 -28.63 5.57 -1.86
C GLU A 677 -27.44 5.86 -0.92
N ILE A 678 -26.22 5.85 -1.46
CA ILE A 678 -25.01 6.12 -0.69
C ILE A 678 -24.92 7.61 -0.32
N ILE A 679 -25.33 8.50 -1.22
CA ILE A 679 -25.38 9.95 -0.97
C ILE A 679 -26.50 10.27 0.03
N CYS A 680 -27.72 9.80 -0.23
CA CYS A 680 -28.89 10.02 0.63
C CYS A 680 -28.71 9.44 2.04
N GLY A 681 -28.06 8.29 2.18
CA GLY A 681 -27.71 7.71 3.48
C GLY A 681 -26.77 8.60 4.30
N GLY A 682 -25.72 9.15 3.68
CA GLY A 682 -24.80 10.10 4.32
C GLY A 682 -25.49 11.40 4.77
N VAL A 683 -26.37 11.96 3.93
CA VAL A 683 -27.21 13.13 4.28
C VAL A 683 -28.13 12.81 5.47
N ARG A 684 -28.84 11.68 5.42
CA ARG A 684 -29.76 11.25 6.49
C ARG A 684 -29.04 11.06 7.83
N TRP A 685 -27.83 10.49 7.81
CA TRP A 685 -27.01 10.32 9.01
C TRP A 685 -26.57 11.66 9.61
N LEU A 686 -26.17 12.64 8.79
CA LEU A 686 -25.79 13.97 9.25
C LEU A 686 -26.96 14.67 9.94
N ILE A 687 -28.15 14.66 9.33
CA ILE A 687 -29.35 15.31 9.88
C ILE A 687 -29.76 14.65 11.20
N LEU A 688 -29.93 13.33 11.21
CA LEU A 688 -30.50 12.61 12.37
C LEU A 688 -29.53 12.48 13.55
N ASN A 689 -28.23 12.26 13.28
CA ASN A 689 -27.28 11.92 14.34
C ASN A 689 -26.39 13.09 14.77
N ARG A 690 -26.29 14.16 13.98
CA ARG A 690 -25.33 15.26 14.20
C ARG A 690 -25.97 16.65 14.29
N GLN A 691 -27.17 16.87 13.75
CA GLN A 691 -27.86 18.16 13.91
C GLN A 691 -28.48 18.33 15.32
N GLN A 692 -28.41 19.54 15.86
CA GLN A 692 -28.96 19.97 17.14
C GLN A 692 -30.26 20.78 16.94
N PRO A 693 -31.11 20.96 17.98
CA PRO A 693 -32.38 21.68 17.86
C PRO A 693 -32.26 23.15 17.43
N ASP A 694 -31.14 23.80 17.72
CA ASP A 694 -30.81 25.18 17.31
C ASP A 694 -30.30 25.29 15.87
N GLY A 695 -30.07 24.16 15.19
CA GLY A 695 -29.49 24.05 13.86
C GLY A 695 -28.03 23.57 13.82
N ALA A 696 -27.35 23.42 14.97
CA ALA A 696 -25.91 23.11 15.01
C ALA A 696 -25.57 21.72 14.49
N PHE A 697 -24.49 21.61 13.71
CA PHE A 697 -23.85 20.32 13.46
C PHE A 697 -22.72 20.12 14.47
N LYS A 698 -22.85 19.08 15.30
CA LYS A 698 -21.84 18.73 16.31
C LYS A 698 -20.86 17.70 15.73
N GLU A 699 -19.57 17.89 15.97
CA GLU A 699 -18.56 16.83 15.84
C GLU A 699 -18.35 16.15 17.21
N ASN A 700 -18.28 14.81 17.19
CA ASN A 700 -18.08 13.96 18.36
C ASN A 700 -16.84 13.05 18.22
N ALA A 701 -16.27 12.92 17.02
CA ALA A 701 -14.94 12.33 16.83
C ALA A 701 -13.85 13.36 17.18
N PRO A 702 -12.59 12.94 17.44
CA PRO A 702 -11.48 13.89 17.55
C PRO A 702 -11.41 14.72 16.26
N VAL A 703 -11.39 16.05 16.38
CA VAL A 703 -11.39 16.96 15.22
C VAL A 703 -10.08 16.78 14.46
N LEU A 704 -10.14 16.60 13.14
CA LEU A 704 -8.94 16.39 12.33
C LEU A 704 -8.14 17.69 12.19
N SER A 705 -8.81 18.82 11.92
CA SER A 705 -8.22 20.16 11.80
C SER A 705 -8.49 21.05 13.01
N GLY A 706 -7.43 21.61 13.58
CA GLY A 706 -7.47 22.40 14.83
C GLY A 706 -8.29 23.69 14.74
N THR A 707 -8.53 24.22 13.53
CA THR A 707 -9.36 25.41 13.31
C THR A 707 -10.86 25.09 13.23
N MET A 708 -11.26 23.81 13.14
CA MET A 708 -12.64 23.41 12.81
C MET A 708 -13.58 23.20 14.01
N GLN A 709 -13.45 24.02 15.05
CA GLN A 709 -14.52 24.20 16.05
C GLN A 709 -15.67 25.11 15.56
N VAL A 710 -15.58 25.64 14.33
CA VAL A 710 -16.57 26.60 13.76
C VAL A 710 -17.35 25.98 12.60
N TRP A 711 -18.48 25.36 12.95
CA TRP A 711 -19.78 25.33 12.25
C TRP A 711 -19.89 25.04 10.73
N PHE A 712 -20.67 24.00 10.39
CA PHE A 712 -20.90 23.56 9.00
C PHE A 712 -22.26 24.05 8.47
N PRO A 713 -22.32 25.02 7.54
CA PRO A 713 -23.24 24.83 6.40
C PRO A 713 -22.64 25.08 5.01
N SER A 714 -21.36 25.42 4.89
CA SER A 714 -20.64 25.68 3.62
C SER A 714 -20.42 24.45 2.72
N THR A 715 -20.88 23.26 3.14
CA THR A 715 -20.65 21.97 2.47
C THR A 715 -21.86 21.42 1.72
N LEU A 716 -23.02 22.11 1.74
CA LEU A 716 -24.20 21.73 0.97
C LEU A 716 -24.13 22.35 -0.45
N PRO A 717 -24.22 21.55 -1.53
CA PRO A 717 -24.10 22.07 -2.90
C PRO A 717 -25.42 22.70 -3.41
N PRO A 718 -25.46 24.01 -3.73
CA PRO A 718 -26.62 24.66 -4.32
C PRO A 718 -26.44 24.71 -5.83
N SER A 719 -26.92 23.67 -6.51
CA SER A 719 -27.18 23.61 -7.96
C SER A 719 -27.63 22.20 -8.34
N LEU A 720 -28.64 21.67 -7.66
CA LEU A 720 -29.51 20.67 -8.30
C LEU A 720 -30.48 21.46 -9.18
N PRO A 721 -30.45 21.31 -10.52
CA PRO A 721 -31.47 21.92 -11.37
C PRO A 721 -32.84 21.32 -11.02
N PRO A 722 -33.96 22.04 -11.24
CA PRO A 722 -35.30 21.54 -10.91
C PRO A 722 -35.64 20.15 -11.50
N SER A 723 -35.03 19.78 -12.62
CA SER A 723 -35.14 18.45 -13.25
C SER A 723 -34.53 17.30 -12.43
N ALA A 724 -33.62 17.58 -11.49
CA ALA A 724 -33.02 16.61 -10.57
C ALA A 724 -33.73 16.54 -9.20
N LEU A 725 -34.63 17.48 -8.90
CA LEU A 725 -35.42 17.53 -7.65
C LEU A 725 -36.68 16.64 -7.68
N VAL A 726 -36.77 15.69 -8.62
CA VAL A 726 -37.97 14.88 -8.87
C VAL A 726 -38.02 13.59 -8.04
N TRP A 727 -36.91 13.17 -7.42
CA TRP A 727 -36.72 11.79 -6.90
C TRP A 727 -36.34 11.70 -5.41
N LEU A 728 -36.91 12.57 -4.56
CA LEU A 728 -36.81 12.49 -3.10
C LEU A 728 -38.22 12.43 -2.48
N ASP A 729 -38.64 11.26 -2.01
CA ASP A 729 -39.93 11.07 -1.32
C ASP A 729 -40.02 11.79 0.06
N ASP A 730 -38.93 12.35 0.57
CA ASP A 730 -38.83 12.94 1.91
C ASP A 730 -38.20 14.36 1.91
N MET A 731 -38.59 15.18 0.91
CA MET A 731 -38.11 16.57 0.74
C MET A 731 -38.21 17.44 2.00
N ASN A 732 -39.23 17.21 2.83
CA ASN A 732 -39.53 18.02 4.02
C ASN A 732 -38.40 17.99 5.07
N SER A 733 -37.64 16.90 5.14
CA SER A 733 -36.56 16.72 6.13
C SER A 733 -35.33 17.60 5.82
N LEU A 734 -34.88 17.60 4.57
CA LEU A 734 -33.66 18.30 4.15
C LEU A 734 -33.83 19.82 4.14
N ASP A 735 -34.91 20.34 3.55
CA ASP A 735 -35.20 21.77 3.51
C ASP A 735 -35.36 22.36 4.93
N SER A 736 -36.03 21.64 5.83
CA SER A 736 -36.13 22.02 7.25
C SER A 736 -34.76 22.06 7.95
N SER A 737 -33.87 21.09 7.64
CA SER A 737 -32.50 21.05 8.18
C SER A 737 -31.66 22.25 7.71
N ILE A 738 -31.69 22.56 6.41
CA ILE A 738 -30.99 23.70 5.82
C ILE A 738 -31.49 25.01 6.44
N LYS A 739 -32.81 25.20 6.52
CA LYS A 739 -33.42 26.41 7.10
C LYS A 739 -33.08 26.60 8.57
N LYS A 740 -32.86 25.55 9.36
CA LYS A 740 -32.36 25.69 10.75
C LYS A 740 -30.91 26.18 10.77
N ALA A 741 -30.04 25.59 9.94
CA ALA A 741 -28.63 25.93 9.89
C ALA A 741 -28.38 27.38 9.40
N THR A 742 -29.08 27.83 8.35
CA THR A 742 -28.97 29.22 7.85
C THR A 742 -29.51 30.24 8.84
N ASN A 743 -30.65 29.97 9.48
CA ASN A 743 -31.20 30.84 10.53
C ASN A 743 -30.29 31.00 11.75
N TYR A 744 -29.43 30.03 12.05
CA TYR A 744 -28.40 30.19 13.08
C TYR A 744 -27.21 31.03 12.59
N LEU A 745 -26.70 30.76 11.39
CA LEU A 745 -25.60 31.54 10.82
C LEU A 745 -25.95 33.03 10.74
N LEU A 746 -27.14 33.38 10.24
CA LEU A 746 -27.59 34.77 10.15
C LEU A 746 -27.52 35.49 11.51
N LYS A 747 -27.91 34.82 12.61
CA LYS A 747 -27.84 35.35 13.98
C LYS A 747 -26.41 35.51 14.53
N LYS A 748 -25.41 34.91 13.89
CA LYS A 748 -23.98 35.01 14.25
C LYS A 748 -23.15 35.83 13.27
N TYR A 749 -23.55 35.95 12.01
CA TYR A 749 -22.75 36.52 10.92
C TYR A 749 -22.29 37.95 11.23
N GLU A 750 -23.19 38.80 11.73
CA GLU A 750 -22.89 40.19 12.16
C GLU A 750 -21.91 40.28 13.36
N LYS A 751 -21.54 39.15 13.98
CA LYS A 751 -20.69 39.07 15.17
C LYS A 751 -19.37 38.32 14.91
N LEU A 752 -19.11 37.91 13.67
CA LEU A 752 -17.86 37.25 13.28
C LEU A 752 -16.74 38.28 13.08
N GLN A 753 -15.59 38.04 13.71
CA GLN A 753 -14.42 38.92 13.63
C GLN A 753 -13.21 38.29 12.92
N ARG A 754 -13.13 36.95 12.83
CA ARG A 754 -12.00 36.25 12.18
C ARG A 754 -12.26 36.13 10.67
N PRO A 755 -11.44 36.73 9.78
CA PRO A 755 -11.69 36.80 8.34
C PRO A 755 -12.06 35.47 7.68
N TYR A 756 -11.32 34.41 7.99
CA TYR A 756 -11.61 33.03 7.55
C TYR A 756 -13.04 32.58 7.87
N THR A 757 -13.49 32.78 9.12
CA THR A 757 -14.83 32.36 9.56
C THR A 757 -15.94 33.20 8.92
N THR A 758 -15.67 34.48 8.67
CA THR A 758 -16.59 35.38 7.97
C THR A 758 -16.75 34.96 6.51
N ALA A 759 -15.66 34.68 5.79
CA ALA A 759 -15.68 34.21 4.40
C ALA A 759 -16.38 32.85 4.24
N LEU A 760 -16.06 31.88 5.11
CA LEU A 760 -16.71 30.56 5.13
C LEU A 760 -18.23 30.67 5.36
N THR A 761 -18.64 31.54 6.29
CA THR A 761 -20.05 31.80 6.61
C THR A 761 -20.77 32.57 5.50
N ALA A 762 -20.10 33.53 4.87
CA ALA A 762 -20.62 34.28 3.74
C ALA A 762 -20.90 33.35 2.57
N TYR A 763 -19.96 32.47 2.22
CA TYR A 763 -20.18 31.45 1.20
C TYR A 763 -21.36 30.54 1.57
N ALA A 764 -21.44 30.04 2.80
CA ALA A 764 -22.55 29.18 3.24
C ALA A 764 -23.94 29.84 3.09
N LEU A 765 -24.04 31.15 3.33
CA LEU A 765 -25.30 31.89 3.22
C LEU A 765 -25.61 32.32 1.78
N ALA A 766 -24.61 32.77 1.02
CA ALA A 766 -24.76 33.07 -0.41
C ALA A 766 -25.11 31.82 -1.23
N ALA A 767 -24.53 30.68 -0.86
CA ALA A 767 -24.85 29.36 -1.38
C ALA A 767 -26.33 29.00 -1.14
N ALA A 768 -26.91 29.33 0.01
CA ALA A 768 -28.32 29.06 0.33
C ALA A 768 -29.30 30.14 -0.19
N ASP A 769 -28.87 31.04 -1.08
CA ASP A 769 -29.63 32.22 -1.52
C ASP A 769 -30.14 33.11 -0.36
N GLN A 770 -29.43 33.12 0.78
CA GLN A 770 -29.78 33.87 2.00
C GLN A 770 -28.91 35.10 2.25
N LEU A 771 -27.92 35.41 1.40
CA LEU A 771 -27.02 36.56 1.58
C LEU A 771 -26.93 37.44 0.33
N ASN A 772 -27.42 38.68 0.46
CA ASN A 772 -27.32 39.71 -0.58
C ASN A 772 -26.41 40.89 -0.17
N ASP A 773 -26.06 41.05 1.12
CA ASP A 773 -25.17 42.09 1.64
C ASP A 773 -23.71 41.60 1.71
N ASP A 774 -22.79 42.30 1.02
CA ASP A 774 -21.35 42.03 1.03
C ASP A 774 -20.60 42.81 2.12
N ARG A 775 -21.23 43.80 2.77
CA ARG A 775 -20.61 44.70 3.75
C ARG A 775 -19.85 43.99 4.85
N VAL A 776 -20.40 42.93 5.44
CA VAL A 776 -19.75 42.15 6.52
C VAL A 776 -18.56 41.34 5.99
N LEU A 777 -18.65 40.82 4.76
CA LEU A 777 -17.57 40.10 4.10
C LEU A 777 -16.41 41.06 3.76
N MET A 778 -16.71 42.16 3.07
CA MET A 778 -15.72 43.15 2.64
C MET A 778 -15.09 43.93 3.81
N ALA A 779 -15.83 44.14 4.91
CA ALA A 779 -15.26 44.72 6.13
C ALA A 779 -14.23 43.82 6.84
N ALA A 780 -14.20 42.52 6.51
CA ALA A 780 -13.20 41.56 7.00
C ALA A 780 -12.05 41.32 6.00
N SER A 781 -11.97 42.07 4.89
CA SER A 781 -10.89 41.97 3.91
C SER A 781 -9.72 42.89 4.24
N THR A 782 -8.49 42.41 4.05
CA THR A 782 -7.32 43.28 3.84
C THR A 782 -7.29 43.67 2.35
N GLY A 783 -6.93 44.92 2.06
CA GLY A 783 -6.73 45.43 0.69
C GLY A 783 -7.97 45.50 -0.23
N ARG A 784 -9.08 44.86 0.14
CA ARG A 784 -10.20 44.44 -0.74
C ARG A 784 -9.82 43.39 -1.79
N ASP A 785 -8.71 42.69 -1.59
CA ASP A 785 -8.20 41.62 -2.44
C ASP A 785 -8.04 40.27 -1.70
N HIS A 786 -7.91 40.26 -0.37
CA HIS A 786 -7.77 39.01 0.38
C HIS A 786 -8.30 39.04 1.83
N TRP A 787 -8.44 37.85 2.43
CA TRP A 787 -8.89 37.65 3.82
C TRP A 787 -7.80 36.92 4.60
N GLU A 788 -6.99 37.66 5.35
CA GLU A 788 -5.83 37.14 6.07
C GLU A 788 -6.01 37.05 7.59
N GLU A 789 -5.32 36.07 8.18
CA GLU A 789 -5.03 35.96 9.60
C GLU A 789 -3.52 35.77 9.80
N TYR A 790 -2.99 36.31 10.90
CA TYR A 790 -1.55 36.44 11.14
C TYR A 790 -0.87 35.06 11.27
N ASN A 791 0.19 34.84 10.49
CA ASN A 791 0.93 33.56 10.38
C ASN A 791 0.07 32.33 9.99
N ALA A 792 -1.05 32.53 9.27
CA ALA A 792 -1.96 31.48 8.82
C ALA A 792 -2.06 31.35 7.28
N HIS A 793 -0.94 31.50 6.56
CA HIS A 793 -0.90 31.69 5.10
C HIS A 793 -1.79 30.74 4.27
N THR A 794 -1.79 29.44 4.55
CA THR A 794 -2.63 28.48 3.80
C THR A 794 -4.13 28.60 4.11
N HIS A 795 -4.49 28.97 5.34
CA HIS A 795 -5.86 29.33 5.71
C HIS A 795 -6.31 30.64 5.04
N ASN A 796 -5.38 31.57 4.80
CA ASN A 796 -5.68 32.83 4.10
C ASN A 796 -6.04 32.58 2.62
N ILE A 797 -5.38 31.59 1.98
CA ILE A 797 -5.75 31.11 0.63
C ILE A 797 -7.14 30.48 0.64
N GLU A 798 -7.42 29.58 1.58
CA GLU A 798 -8.72 28.91 1.70
C GLU A 798 -9.86 29.91 2.00
N GLY A 799 -9.66 30.83 2.95
CA GLY A 799 -10.61 31.89 3.29
C GLY A 799 -10.88 32.86 2.14
N THR A 800 -9.84 33.29 1.42
CA THR A 800 -9.98 34.14 0.23
C THR A 800 -10.70 33.41 -0.92
N SER A 801 -10.47 32.11 -1.07
CA SER A 801 -11.21 31.26 -2.02
C SER A 801 -12.70 31.16 -1.70
N TYR A 802 -13.05 31.03 -0.41
CA TYR A 802 -14.45 31.09 0.03
C TYR A 802 -15.09 32.46 -0.21
N ALA A 803 -14.35 33.56 -0.01
CA ALA A 803 -14.83 34.91 -0.29
C ALA A 803 -15.11 35.14 -1.79
N LEU A 804 -14.21 34.69 -2.68
CA LEU A 804 -14.41 34.72 -4.13
C LEU A 804 -15.66 33.93 -4.54
N LEU A 805 -15.83 32.71 -4.04
CA LEU A 805 -17.01 31.88 -4.30
C LEU A 805 -18.30 32.51 -3.77
N ALA A 806 -18.27 33.22 -2.63
CA ALA A 806 -19.42 33.96 -2.11
C ALA A 806 -19.82 35.10 -3.06
N LEU A 807 -18.85 35.94 -3.46
CA LEU A 807 -19.08 37.08 -4.36
C LEU A 807 -19.58 36.63 -5.75
N LEU A 808 -19.09 35.50 -6.27
CA LEU A 808 -19.60 34.88 -7.49
C LEU A 808 -21.07 34.45 -7.37
N LYS A 809 -21.45 33.74 -6.29
CA LYS A 809 -22.88 33.38 -6.07
C LYS A 809 -23.77 34.62 -5.88
N MET A 810 -23.24 35.66 -5.24
CA MET A 810 -23.89 36.98 -5.11
C MET A 810 -23.86 37.83 -6.40
N LYS A 811 -23.21 37.35 -7.48
CA LYS A 811 -23.07 38.02 -8.78
C LYS A 811 -22.37 39.39 -8.72
N LYS A 812 -21.48 39.60 -7.75
CA LYS A 812 -20.74 40.86 -7.54
C LYS A 812 -19.41 40.87 -8.28
N PHE A 813 -19.48 40.66 -9.59
CA PHE A 813 -18.34 40.43 -10.47
C PHE A 813 -17.25 41.51 -10.40
N ASP A 814 -17.63 42.79 -10.33
CA ASP A 814 -16.68 43.92 -10.32
C ASP A 814 -15.66 43.87 -9.17
N GLN A 815 -16.01 43.23 -8.04
CA GLN A 815 -15.15 43.09 -6.87
C GLN A 815 -14.15 41.92 -6.97
N THR A 816 -14.35 40.99 -7.91
CA THR A 816 -13.62 39.71 -7.94
C THR A 816 -12.23 39.80 -8.59
N GLY A 817 -12.01 40.77 -9.48
CA GLY A 817 -10.77 40.89 -10.27
C GLY A 817 -9.47 40.99 -9.44
N PRO A 818 -9.40 41.80 -8.36
CA PRO A 818 -8.24 41.83 -7.46
C PRO A 818 -8.02 40.51 -6.73
N ILE A 819 -9.10 39.85 -6.30
CA ILE A 819 -9.07 38.60 -5.52
C ILE A 819 -8.50 37.44 -6.36
N VAL A 820 -8.90 37.35 -7.64
CA VAL A 820 -8.38 36.36 -8.60
C VAL A 820 -6.88 36.55 -8.85
N ARG A 821 -6.40 37.81 -8.94
CA ARG A 821 -4.96 38.10 -9.05
C ARG A 821 -4.22 37.60 -7.81
N TRP A 822 -4.64 38.04 -6.63
CA TRP A 822 -4.01 37.65 -5.37
C TRP A 822 -3.93 36.12 -5.21
N LEU A 823 -5.01 35.38 -5.51
CA LEU A 823 -5.02 33.91 -5.49
C LEU A 823 -4.08 33.26 -6.53
N THR A 824 -3.89 33.90 -7.69
CA THR A 824 -2.92 33.46 -8.72
C THR A 824 -1.47 33.73 -8.27
N ASP A 825 -1.25 34.80 -7.52
CA ASP A 825 0.07 35.21 -7.01
C ASP A 825 0.57 34.34 -5.83
N GLN A 826 -0.31 33.62 -5.11
CA GLN A 826 0.08 32.76 -3.97
C GLN A 826 0.70 31.40 -4.37
N ASN A 827 1.15 31.23 -5.62
CA ASN A 827 1.70 29.96 -6.12
C ASN A 827 3.02 29.58 -5.41
N PHE A 828 2.99 28.49 -4.63
CA PHE A 828 4.13 28.01 -3.84
C PHE A 828 4.59 26.59 -4.25
N TYR A 829 5.39 25.93 -3.39
CA TYR A 829 6.17 24.71 -3.69
C TYR A 829 5.59 23.79 -4.78
N GLY A 830 6.32 23.68 -5.90
CA GLY A 830 6.10 22.65 -6.91
C GLY A 830 4.73 22.73 -7.60
N GLU A 831 4.24 23.93 -7.90
CA GLU A 831 2.97 24.17 -8.62
C GLU A 831 1.73 23.80 -7.79
N THR A 832 1.81 23.90 -6.44
CA THR A 832 0.70 23.60 -5.52
C THR A 832 0.60 24.62 -4.39
N TYR A 833 -0.60 24.83 -3.86
CA TYR A 833 -0.82 25.70 -2.69
C TYR A 833 -0.44 25.03 -1.34
N GLY A 834 0.35 23.96 -1.37
CA GLY A 834 0.90 23.24 -0.22
C GLY A 834 -0.10 22.41 0.60
N GLN A 835 -1.24 23.00 0.95
CA GLN A 835 -2.32 22.36 1.72
C GLN A 835 -3.48 21.95 0.80
N THR A 836 -4.10 20.81 1.09
CA THR A 836 -5.06 20.17 0.19
C THR A 836 -6.46 20.78 0.17
N GLN A 837 -7.00 21.28 1.30
CA GLN A 837 -8.24 22.08 1.25
C GLN A 837 -8.02 23.40 0.52
N ALA A 838 -6.95 24.14 0.85
CA ALA A 838 -6.57 25.37 0.14
C ALA A 838 -6.43 25.16 -1.38
N THR A 839 -5.73 24.09 -1.81
CA THR A 839 -5.56 23.75 -3.24
C THR A 839 -6.90 23.43 -3.91
N VAL A 840 -7.75 22.62 -3.29
CA VAL A 840 -9.08 22.28 -3.82
C VAL A 840 -10.00 23.50 -3.87
N MET A 841 -9.98 24.34 -2.84
CA MET A 841 -10.86 25.51 -2.76
C MET A 841 -10.42 26.63 -3.70
N ALA A 842 -9.11 26.89 -3.84
CA ALA A 842 -8.58 27.84 -4.83
C ALA A 842 -8.91 27.38 -6.26
N PHE A 843 -8.67 26.10 -6.58
CA PHE A 843 -9.04 25.54 -7.88
C PHE A 843 -10.55 25.65 -8.14
N GLN A 844 -11.40 25.31 -7.17
CA GLN A 844 -12.85 25.45 -7.31
C GLN A 844 -13.28 26.92 -7.51
N ALA A 845 -12.63 27.87 -6.84
CA ALA A 845 -12.94 29.29 -6.92
C ALA A 845 -12.51 29.92 -8.25
N LEU A 846 -11.31 29.58 -8.74
CA LEU A 846 -10.79 30.04 -10.03
C LEU A 846 -11.54 29.41 -11.21
N ALA A 847 -11.87 28.11 -11.13
CA ALA A 847 -12.67 27.44 -12.16
C ALA A 847 -14.10 28.01 -12.24
N GLU A 848 -14.76 28.24 -11.10
CA GLU A 848 -16.10 28.85 -11.07
C GLU A 848 -16.06 30.34 -11.52
N TYR A 849 -14.92 31.04 -11.35
CA TYR A 849 -14.71 32.39 -11.88
C TYR A 849 -14.68 32.40 -13.42
N GLU A 850 -13.79 31.64 -14.06
CA GLU A 850 -13.68 31.65 -15.54
C GLU A 850 -14.92 31.03 -16.21
N ILE A 851 -15.64 30.10 -15.56
CA ILE A 851 -16.95 29.61 -16.06
C ILE A 851 -17.99 30.75 -16.12
N GLN A 852 -18.00 31.67 -15.16
CA GLN A 852 -18.97 32.77 -15.09
C GLN A 852 -18.51 34.05 -15.80
N MET A 853 -17.19 34.24 -15.95
CA MET A 853 -16.56 35.38 -16.62
C MET A 853 -15.55 34.91 -17.68
N PRO A 854 -15.95 34.14 -18.71
CA PRO A 854 -15.03 33.50 -19.64
C PRO A 854 -14.22 34.52 -20.45
N THR A 855 -12.98 34.77 -20.02
CA THR A 855 -12.12 35.81 -20.59
C THR A 855 -11.43 35.41 -21.91
N HIS A 856 -11.53 34.13 -22.28
CA HIS A 856 -10.61 33.52 -23.25
C HIS A 856 -10.96 33.73 -24.74
N LYS A 857 -12.14 34.28 -25.10
CA LYS A 857 -12.56 34.37 -26.52
C LYS A 857 -11.69 35.29 -27.37
N ASP A 858 -11.12 36.32 -26.76
CA ASP A 858 -10.24 37.30 -27.40
C ASP A 858 -8.75 37.04 -27.10
N LEU A 859 -8.42 35.87 -26.51
CA LEU A 859 -7.05 35.51 -26.13
C LEU A 859 -6.19 35.25 -27.38
N ASN A 860 -5.28 36.18 -27.66
CA ASN A 860 -4.25 36.09 -28.68
C ASN A 860 -3.00 36.81 -28.15
N LEU A 861 -2.22 36.06 -27.38
CA LEU A 861 -1.29 36.56 -26.38
C LEU A 861 0.08 35.90 -26.47
N ASP A 862 1.00 36.49 -25.74
CA ASP A 862 2.35 35.99 -25.53
C ASP A 862 2.86 36.38 -24.07
N ILE A 863 4.12 36.08 -23.65
CA ILE A 863 5.05 36.29 -22.42
C ILE A 863 6.59 35.78 -22.60
N THR A 864 7.47 36.34 -23.47
CA THR A 864 8.72 35.84 -24.15
C THR A 864 9.98 35.69 -23.32
N ILE A 865 11.04 35.12 -23.89
CA ILE A 865 12.29 34.91 -23.15
C ILE A 865 13.54 35.16 -24.00
N GLU A 866 14.29 36.20 -23.65
CA GLU A 866 15.67 36.47 -24.08
C GLU A 866 16.60 36.15 -22.89
N LEU A 867 17.48 35.16 -23.05
CA LEU A 867 18.39 34.68 -21.99
C LEU A 867 19.81 35.17 -22.29
N PRO A 868 20.57 35.69 -21.29
CA PRO A 868 21.88 36.33 -21.53
C PRO A 868 22.93 35.42 -22.19
N ASN A 869 22.81 34.10 -22.03
CA ASN A 869 23.70 33.09 -22.64
C ASN A 869 23.13 32.46 -23.93
N ARG A 870 22.16 33.08 -24.60
CA ARG A 870 21.51 32.55 -25.81
C ARG A 870 21.28 33.64 -26.86
N GLU A 871 22.04 33.61 -27.94
CA GLU A 871 21.99 34.59 -29.05
C GLU A 871 20.61 34.69 -29.74
N VAL A 872 19.77 33.67 -29.63
CA VAL A 872 18.44 33.61 -30.25
C VAL A 872 17.35 33.64 -29.17
N PRO A 873 16.56 34.72 -29.03
CA PRO A 873 15.44 34.79 -28.11
C PRO A 873 14.34 33.81 -28.52
N ILE A 874 13.60 33.33 -27.54
CA ILE A 874 12.58 32.30 -27.70
C ILE A 874 11.26 32.97 -28.06
N ARG A 875 10.53 32.44 -29.06
CA ARG A 875 9.20 32.95 -29.48
C ARG A 875 8.21 31.80 -29.72
N TYR A 876 7.02 31.90 -29.16
CA TYR A 876 5.84 31.03 -29.37
C TYR A 876 4.59 31.76 -28.88
N ARG A 877 3.41 31.38 -29.37
CA ARG A 877 2.17 32.19 -29.30
C ARG A 877 1.03 31.44 -28.60
N ILE A 878 0.24 32.16 -27.80
CA ILE A 878 -0.90 31.63 -27.04
C ILE A 878 -2.22 32.11 -27.66
N ASN A 879 -3.13 31.19 -27.94
CA ASN A 879 -4.48 31.49 -28.44
C ASN A 879 -5.52 30.63 -27.69
N TYR A 880 -6.82 30.92 -27.87
CA TYR A 880 -7.91 30.14 -27.26
C TYR A 880 -7.74 28.62 -27.41
N GLU A 881 -7.38 28.14 -28.60
CA GLU A 881 -7.20 26.71 -28.91
C GLU A 881 -6.06 26.04 -28.13
N ASN A 882 -5.05 26.79 -27.71
CA ASN A 882 -3.85 26.26 -27.07
C ASN A 882 -3.60 26.77 -25.64
N ALA A 883 -4.51 27.60 -25.09
CA ALA A 883 -4.39 28.26 -23.79
C ALA A 883 -4.20 27.27 -22.61
N LEU A 884 -4.88 26.12 -22.68
CA LEU A 884 -4.81 25.03 -21.71
C LEU A 884 -3.50 24.23 -21.76
N LEU A 885 -2.66 24.42 -22.79
CA LEU A 885 -1.41 23.68 -22.95
C LEU A 885 -0.24 24.49 -22.40
N ALA A 886 0.29 24.06 -21.25
CA ALA A 886 1.45 24.69 -20.64
C ALA A 886 2.70 24.65 -21.53
N ARG A 887 3.63 25.55 -21.23
CA ARG A 887 4.81 25.83 -22.06
C ARG A 887 6.03 26.12 -21.20
N THR A 888 7.08 25.31 -21.32
CA THR A 888 8.25 25.36 -20.43
C THR A 888 9.57 25.74 -21.11
N VAL A 889 10.44 26.45 -20.39
CA VAL A 889 11.86 26.67 -20.74
C VAL A 889 12.72 26.37 -19.51
N GLU A 890 13.92 25.86 -19.75
CA GLU A 890 14.88 25.47 -18.71
C GLU A 890 16.21 26.18 -18.97
N THR A 891 16.84 26.73 -17.92
CA THR A 891 18.18 27.30 -17.95
C THR A 891 19.01 26.82 -16.76
N LYS A 892 20.33 26.65 -16.97
CA LYS A 892 21.29 26.26 -15.92
C LYS A 892 21.92 27.45 -15.18
N LEU A 893 21.49 28.67 -15.50
CA LEU A 893 22.10 29.91 -15.01
C LEU A 893 21.04 30.77 -14.33
N ASN A 894 21.26 31.03 -13.04
CA ASN A 894 20.52 31.99 -12.23
C ASN A 894 21.10 33.39 -12.49
N GLN A 895 20.66 34.00 -13.59
CA GLN A 895 21.04 35.34 -14.08
C GLN A 895 19.78 36.11 -14.48
N ASP A 896 19.85 37.44 -14.48
CA ASP A 896 18.76 38.32 -14.90
C ASP A 896 18.42 38.09 -16.39
N PHE A 897 17.14 38.15 -16.76
CA PHE A 897 16.68 37.89 -18.14
C PHE A 897 15.48 38.75 -18.56
N THR A 898 15.28 38.87 -19.88
CA THR A 898 14.30 39.76 -20.54
C THR A 898 13.31 39.01 -21.43
N VAL A 899 12.32 39.76 -21.91
CA VAL A 899 10.98 39.32 -22.29
C VAL A 899 10.46 40.51 -23.21
N THR A 900 9.87 40.34 -24.42
CA THR A 900 9.32 41.40 -25.36
C THR A 900 7.83 41.23 -25.83
N ALA A 901 6.94 42.25 -25.71
CA ALA A 901 5.44 42.14 -25.67
C ALA A 901 4.58 42.60 -26.87
N SER A 902 3.58 41.77 -27.21
CA SER A 902 2.44 41.98 -28.12
C SER A 902 1.19 41.14 -27.75
N GLY A 903 -0.03 41.64 -27.97
CA GLY A 903 -1.26 40.82 -27.97
C GLY A 903 -2.30 41.13 -26.87
N ASP A 904 -3.46 40.49 -26.99
CA ASP A 904 -4.65 40.68 -26.15
C ASP A 904 -4.94 39.44 -25.29
N GLY A 905 -5.40 39.67 -24.05
CA GLY A 905 -5.74 38.64 -23.07
C GLY A 905 -4.88 38.68 -21.80
N LYS A 906 -4.77 37.55 -21.10
CA LYS A 906 -3.97 37.37 -19.87
C LYS A 906 -3.26 36.03 -19.90
N ALA A 907 -2.14 35.93 -19.18
CA ALA A 907 -1.40 34.69 -19.01
C ALA A 907 -0.56 34.74 -17.74
N THR A 908 -0.25 33.56 -17.20
CA THR A 908 0.54 33.40 -15.97
C THR A 908 1.93 32.86 -16.33
N MET A 909 2.97 33.42 -15.70
CA MET A 909 4.35 32.96 -15.82
C MET A 909 4.89 32.59 -14.42
N THR A 910 5.26 31.33 -14.24
CA THR A 910 5.80 30.78 -12.98
C THR A 910 7.28 30.44 -13.16
N ILE A 911 8.11 30.78 -12.17
CA ILE A 911 9.57 30.63 -12.25
C ILE A 911 10.06 29.83 -11.04
N LEU A 912 10.57 28.63 -11.29
CA LEU A 912 10.99 27.67 -10.27
C LEU A 912 12.50 27.45 -10.36
N THR A 913 13.25 27.82 -9.32
CA THR A 913 14.71 27.61 -9.27
C THR A 913 15.08 26.54 -8.26
N PHE A 914 15.60 25.42 -8.76
CA PHE A 914 16.07 24.28 -7.99
C PHE A 914 17.58 24.35 -7.80
N TYR A 915 18.03 24.21 -6.56
CA TYR A 915 19.43 24.20 -6.16
C TYR A 915 19.61 23.40 -4.87
N ASN A 916 20.82 22.87 -4.63
CA ASN A 916 21.14 22.25 -3.34
C ASN A 916 21.61 23.31 -2.35
N ALA A 917 20.95 23.42 -1.20
CA ALA A 917 21.29 24.32 -0.11
C ALA A 917 22.17 23.64 0.95
N GLN A 918 23.12 24.39 1.51
CA GLN A 918 23.88 24.01 2.69
C GLN A 918 23.01 24.15 3.95
N LEU A 919 23.12 23.18 4.85
CA LEU A 919 22.56 23.27 6.19
C LEU A 919 23.23 24.40 6.99
N GLN A 920 22.61 25.57 7.03
CA GLN A 920 22.87 26.61 8.02
C GLN A 920 22.45 26.14 9.41
N GLU A 921 23.14 26.55 10.47
CA GLU A 921 22.78 26.17 11.85
C GLU A 921 21.40 26.72 12.27
N LYS A 922 21.00 27.85 11.67
CA LYS A 922 19.66 28.45 11.78
C LYS A 922 18.56 27.62 11.12
N ALA A 923 18.88 26.60 10.32
CA ALA A 923 17.91 25.69 9.71
C ALA A 923 17.28 24.70 10.73
N ASN A 924 17.72 24.71 12.00
CA ASN A 924 16.96 24.18 13.14
C ASN A 924 15.72 25.05 13.44
N VAL A 925 14.92 25.38 12.41
CA VAL A 925 13.65 26.11 12.55
C VAL A 925 12.61 25.14 13.12
N CYS A 926 12.63 25.02 14.45
CA CYS A 926 11.60 24.36 15.22
C CYS A 926 10.62 25.41 15.74
N ASN A 927 9.66 25.77 14.89
CA ASN A 927 8.57 26.65 15.27
C ASN A 927 7.35 25.81 15.66
N LYS A 928 6.66 26.23 16.73
CA LYS A 928 5.46 25.59 17.28
C LYS A 928 5.57 24.11 17.70
N PHE A 929 6.69 23.41 17.47
CA PHE A 929 6.95 22.05 17.98
C PHE A 929 8.29 21.96 18.72
N HIS A 930 8.29 21.26 19.86
CA HIS A 930 9.45 20.70 20.52
C HIS A 930 9.67 19.27 20.01
N LEU A 931 10.89 18.93 19.58
CA LEU A 931 11.25 17.60 19.08
C LEU A 931 12.59 17.16 19.64
N ASN A 932 12.62 15.96 20.19
CA ASN A 932 13.83 15.25 20.60
C ASN A 932 13.89 13.88 19.92
N VAL A 933 15.09 13.45 19.53
CA VAL A 933 15.33 12.17 18.85
C VAL A 933 16.60 11.56 19.40
N SER A 934 16.52 10.30 19.80
CA SER A 934 17.61 9.52 20.38
C SER A 934 17.63 8.13 19.76
N VAL A 935 18.82 7.54 19.63
CA VAL A 935 19.01 6.20 19.09
C VAL A 935 19.95 5.41 19.99
N GLU A 936 19.57 4.17 20.31
CA GLU A 936 20.26 3.31 21.29
C GLU A 936 20.64 1.97 20.63
N ASN A 937 21.81 1.42 20.93
CA ASN A 937 22.28 0.15 20.35
C ASN A 937 21.56 -1.05 20.99
N ILE A 938 21.08 -2.01 20.18
CA ILE A 938 20.51 -3.28 20.67
C ILE A 938 21.19 -4.49 20.02
N HIS A 939 21.64 -5.43 20.86
CA HIS A 939 22.06 -6.75 20.41
C HIS A 939 20.83 -7.64 20.16
N LEU A 940 20.75 -8.22 18.97
CA LEU A 940 19.63 -9.07 18.53
C LEU A 940 20.16 -10.26 17.71
N ASN A 941 19.87 -11.49 18.16
CA ASN A 941 20.27 -12.74 17.50
C ASN A 941 19.22 -13.19 16.46
N ALA A 942 18.67 -12.25 15.68
CA ALA A 942 17.63 -12.54 14.69
C ALA A 942 18.24 -13.04 13.36
N MET A 943 17.76 -14.17 12.83
CA MET A 943 18.23 -14.73 11.56
C MET A 943 17.89 -13.82 10.37
N GLY A 944 18.86 -13.02 9.92
CA GLY A 944 18.79 -12.21 8.69
C GLY A 944 19.16 -10.73 8.84
N ALA A 945 19.27 -10.21 10.07
CA ALA A 945 19.75 -8.86 10.34
C ALA A 945 21.20 -8.89 10.84
N LYS A 946 21.99 -7.87 10.49
CA LYS A 946 23.39 -7.67 10.93
C LYS A 946 23.53 -6.85 12.21
N GLY A 947 22.41 -6.51 12.85
CA GLY A 947 22.34 -5.67 14.05
C GLY A 947 21.03 -4.87 14.09
N ALA A 948 20.77 -4.21 15.23
CA ALA A 948 19.57 -3.40 15.43
C ALA A 948 19.86 -2.17 16.29
N LEU A 949 19.06 -1.13 16.11
CA LEU A 949 19.02 0.06 16.98
C LEU A 949 17.58 0.26 17.46
N MET A 950 17.39 0.81 18.65
CA MET A 950 16.11 1.37 19.09
C MET A 950 16.07 2.84 18.70
N LEU A 951 15.14 3.23 17.83
CA LEU A 951 14.89 4.63 17.51
C LEU A 951 13.77 5.15 18.42
N LYS A 952 14.03 6.27 19.10
CA LYS A 952 13.11 6.91 20.04
C LYS A 952 12.94 8.38 19.69
N ILE A 953 11.68 8.80 19.54
CA ILE A 953 11.26 10.12 19.09
C ILE A 953 10.29 10.67 20.13
N CYS A 954 10.47 11.90 20.59
CA CYS A 954 9.54 12.56 21.50
C CYS A 954 9.18 13.95 20.95
N THR A 955 7.88 14.23 20.86
CA THR A 955 7.36 15.50 20.32
C THR A 955 6.32 16.13 21.24
N ARG A 956 6.26 17.46 21.26
CA ARG A 956 5.24 18.23 21.98
C ARG A 956 4.94 19.51 21.23
N TYR A 957 3.67 19.90 21.21
CA TYR A 957 3.23 21.13 20.58
C TYR A 957 3.43 22.34 21.49
N LEU A 958 3.62 23.52 20.90
CA LEU A 958 3.89 24.80 21.57
C LEU A 958 2.81 25.85 21.23
N GLY A 959 1.59 25.38 20.96
CA GLY A 959 0.37 26.19 20.94
C GLY A 959 -0.44 26.06 22.24
N GLU A 960 -1.62 26.67 22.25
CA GLU A 960 -2.51 26.76 23.42
C GLU A 960 -3.47 25.56 23.56
N VAL A 961 -3.56 24.74 22.51
CA VAL A 961 -4.42 23.55 22.40
C VAL A 961 -3.61 22.46 21.70
N ASP A 962 -3.86 21.18 21.99
CA ASP A 962 -3.21 20.05 21.33
C ASP A 962 -3.27 20.18 19.78
N SER A 963 -2.15 19.94 19.09
CA SER A 963 -2.11 19.90 17.63
C SER A 963 -2.88 18.67 17.13
N THR A 964 -3.59 18.78 16.00
CA THR A 964 -4.45 17.71 15.47
C THR A 964 -3.92 17.17 14.14
N MET A 965 -4.03 15.85 13.93
CA MET A 965 -3.50 15.13 12.76
C MET A 965 -2.05 15.51 12.42
N THR A 966 -1.15 15.38 13.39
CA THR A 966 0.28 15.65 13.21
C THR A 966 0.95 14.50 12.45
N ILE A 967 1.82 14.80 11.49
CA ILE A 967 2.64 13.81 10.77
C ILE A 967 4.06 13.83 11.29
N ILE A 968 4.65 12.64 11.45
CA ILE A 968 6.08 12.44 11.69
C ILE A 968 6.66 11.70 10.48
N ASP A 969 7.53 12.39 9.75
CA ASP A 969 8.27 11.91 8.58
C ASP A 969 9.70 11.56 9.00
N ILE A 970 10.06 10.28 8.85
CA ILE A 970 11.32 9.70 9.34
C ILE A 970 12.11 9.16 8.15
N SER A 971 13.14 9.87 7.70
CA SER A 971 14.10 9.27 6.76
C SER A 971 15.00 8.28 7.50
N MET A 972 15.07 7.06 6.99
CA MET A 972 15.89 5.99 7.56
C MET A 972 17.38 6.19 7.24
N LEU A 973 18.23 5.70 8.15
CA LEU A 973 19.65 5.58 7.91
C LEU A 973 19.91 4.63 6.73
N THR A 974 20.85 4.98 5.84
CA THR A 974 21.29 4.08 4.77
C THR A 974 21.79 2.77 5.39
N GLY A 975 21.17 1.63 5.06
CA GLY A 975 21.42 0.33 5.68
C GLY A 975 20.26 -0.25 6.49
N PHE A 976 19.26 0.58 6.85
CA PHE A 976 18.25 0.27 7.86
C PHE A 976 16.82 0.24 7.32
N LEU A 977 16.00 -0.66 7.88
CA LEU A 977 14.54 -0.71 7.70
C LEU A 977 13.86 -0.70 9.08
N PRO A 978 12.63 -0.17 9.21
CA PRO A 978 11.86 -0.29 10.46
C PRO A 978 11.48 -1.74 10.74
N ASP A 979 11.36 -2.08 12.01
CA ASP A 979 10.70 -3.32 12.41
C ASP A 979 9.17 -3.18 12.24
N ALA A 980 8.63 -3.97 11.30
CA ALA A 980 7.21 -3.96 10.99
C ALA A 980 6.33 -4.48 12.14
N GLU A 981 6.85 -5.33 13.03
CA GLU A 981 6.11 -5.83 14.19
C GLU A 981 5.89 -4.72 15.22
N ASP A 982 6.92 -3.92 15.49
CA ASP A 982 6.83 -2.77 16.42
C ASP A 982 5.83 -1.72 15.92
N LEU A 983 5.89 -1.35 14.64
CA LEU A 983 4.96 -0.39 14.05
C LEU A 983 3.54 -0.93 13.93
N THR A 984 3.38 -2.23 13.63
CA THR A 984 2.08 -2.91 13.68
C THR A 984 1.50 -2.86 15.09
N ARG A 985 2.31 -3.11 16.13
CA ARG A 985 1.91 -3.11 17.54
C ARG A 985 1.61 -1.71 18.09
N LEU A 986 2.27 -0.66 17.60
CA LEU A 986 1.96 0.73 17.96
C LEU A 986 0.66 1.26 17.32
N SER A 987 0.17 0.61 16.25
CA SER A 987 -1.04 0.98 15.50
C SER A 987 -2.23 0.03 15.67
N ARG A 988 -2.01 -1.22 16.09
CA ARG A 988 -3.06 -2.21 16.40
C ARG A 988 -3.17 -2.40 17.90
N GLY A 989 -4.24 -1.85 18.48
CA GLY A 989 -4.62 -2.06 19.88
C GLY A 989 -5.80 -1.20 20.29
N VAL A 990 -6.16 -1.28 21.57
CA VAL A 990 -7.11 -0.35 22.23
C VAL A 990 -6.38 0.89 22.77
N ASP A 991 -5.16 0.74 23.31
CA ASP A 991 -4.28 1.86 23.69
C ASP A 991 -3.40 2.30 22.50
N ARG A 992 -4.01 2.96 21.51
CA ARG A 992 -3.34 3.33 20.25
C ARG A 992 -2.43 4.55 20.43
N TYR A 993 -1.19 4.44 19.94
CA TYR A 993 -0.22 5.52 19.89
C TYR A 993 -0.07 6.10 18.48
N ILE A 994 -0.26 5.26 17.46
CA ILE A 994 -0.16 5.61 16.04
C ILE A 994 -1.50 5.30 15.37
N SER A 995 -2.03 6.23 14.57
CA SER A 995 -3.30 6.04 13.85
C SER A 995 -3.12 5.16 12.60
N ARG A 996 -2.01 5.38 11.88
CA ARG A 996 -1.53 4.62 10.73
C ARG A 996 -0.02 4.87 10.57
N TYR A 997 0.72 3.91 10.01
CA TYR A 997 2.06 4.15 9.50
C TYR A 997 2.16 3.67 8.05
N GLU A 998 3.06 4.26 7.29
CA GLU A 998 3.41 3.85 5.94
C GLU A 998 4.94 3.83 5.78
N VAL A 999 5.45 2.96 4.92
CA VAL A 999 6.87 2.91 4.56
C VAL A 999 6.94 3.28 3.08
N ASP A 1000 7.30 4.54 2.79
CA ASP A 1000 7.33 5.04 1.43
C ASP A 1000 8.71 4.81 0.78
N ASN A 1001 8.64 4.36 -0.47
CA ASN A 1001 9.77 4.08 -1.35
C ASN A 1001 9.74 4.95 -2.63
N ASN A 1002 8.77 5.88 -2.78
CA ASN A 1002 8.53 6.63 -4.01
C ASN A 1002 8.94 8.12 -3.95
N MET A 1003 8.92 8.79 -2.79
CA MET A 1003 9.05 10.26 -2.71
C MET A 1003 10.39 10.80 -2.18
N ALA A 1004 11.30 9.96 -1.69
CA ALA A 1004 12.56 10.40 -1.08
C ALA A 1004 13.80 9.60 -1.53
N GLN A 1005 14.98 10.23 -1.47
CA GLN A 1005 16.30 9.62 -1.74
C GLN A 1005 16.75 8.62 -0.67
N LYS A 1006 15.93 8.39 0.37
CA LYS A 1006 16.11 7.40 1.44
C LYS A 1006 14.74 6.79 1.72
N VAL A 1007 14.70 5.54 2.19
CA VAL A 1007 13.46 4.91 2.66
C VAL A 1007 12.85 5.79 3.76
N ALA A 1008 11.59 6.19 3.59
CA ALA A 1008 10.88 7.05 4.54
C ALA A 1008 9.85 6.24 5.32
N VAL A 1009 9.72 6.52 6.62
CA VAL A 1009 8.65 5.98 7.47
C VAL A 1009 7.80 7.13 7.95
N ILE A 1010 6.52 7.05 7.59
CA ILE A 1010 5.55 8.12 7.74
C ILE A 1010 4.55 7.67 8.79
N ILE A 1011 4.50 8.38 9.90
CA ILE A 1011 3.65 8.06 11.06
C ILE A 1011 2.59 9.16 11.20
N TYR A 1012 1.32 8.75 11.21
CA TYR A 1012 0.17 9.62 11.44
C TYR A 1012 -0.25 9.53 12.91
N LEU A 1013 -0.28 10.66 13.61
CA LEU A 1013 -0.79 10.78 14.98
C LEU A 1013 -2.14 11.51 14.98
N ASP A 1014 -3.14 11.02 15.70
CA ASP A 1014 -4.45 11.69 15.79
C ASP A 1014 -4.34 13.11 16.38
N LYS A 1015 -3.38 13.30 17.30
CA LYS A 1015 -2.99 14.58 17.89
C LYS A 1015 -1.55 14.54 18.40
N VAL A 1016 -1.01 15.69 18.82
CA VAL A 1016 0.17 15.82 19.70
C VAL A 1016 -0.16 16.81 20.82
N SER A 1017 0.01 16.39 22.07
CA SER A 1017 -0.25 17.22 23.23
C SER A 1017 0.58 18.50 23.25
N HIS A 1018 0.00 19.58 23.75
CA HIS A 1018 0.74 20.80 24.07
C HIS A 1018 1.43 20.73 25.46
N SER A 1019 0.97 19.85 26.35
CA SER A 1019 1.37 19.80 27.77
C SER A 1019 2.39 18.71 28.12
N GLU A 1020 2.19 17.46 27.68
CA GLU A 1020 3.11 16.33 27.91
C GLU A 1020 3.94 16.05 26.64
N ASP A 1021 5.21 15.65 26.76
CA ASP A 1021 5.97 15.14 25.60
C ASP A 1021 5.46 13.74 25.20
N GLU A 1022 4.93 13.63 23.98
CA GLU A 1022 4.47 12.37 23.39
C GLU A 1022 5.65 11.66 22.73
N CYS A 1023 6.17 10.65 23.42
CA CYS A 1023 7.21 9.76 22.91
C CYS A 1023 6.66 8.57 22.11
N LEU A 1024 7.49 8.07 21.21
CA LEU A 1024 7.34 6.90 20.34
C LEU A 1024 8.68 6.16 20.32
N GLN A 1025 8.71 4.81 20.34
CA GLN A 1025 9.95 4.05 20.15
C GLN A 1025 9.73 2.70 19.46
N PHE A 1026 10.63 2.35 18.53
CA PHE A 1026 10.60 1.12 17.74
C PHE A 1026 12.01 0.72 17.25
N LYS A 1027 12.22 -0.58 17.01
CA LYS A 1027 13.47 -1.11 16.43
C LYS A 1027 13.64 -0.68 14.98
N ILE A 1028 14.88 -0.39 14.57
CA ILE A 1028 15.33 -0.31 13.19
C ILE A 1028 16.43 -1.35 12.94
N LEU A 1029 16.29 -2.15 11.89
CA LEU A 1029 17.07 -3.36 11.61
C LEU A 1029 18.09 -3.10 10.50
N LYS A 1030 19.35 -3.49 10.72
CA LYS A 1030 20.47 -3.31 9.79
C LYS A 1030 20.58 -4.49 8.82
N HIS A 1031 20.30 -4.29 7.54
CA HIS A 1031 20.34 -5.35 6.50
C HIS A 1031 21.61 -5.32 5.64
N PHE A 1032 22.37 -4.23 5.68
CA PHE A 1032 23.67 -4.11 5.04
C PHE A 1032 24.64 -3.25 5.87
N GLU A 1033 25.94 -3.40 5.59
CA GLU A 1033 26.99 -2.59 6.22
C GLU A 1033 27.31 -1.42 5.29
N VAL A 1034 27.36 -0.21 5.85
CA VAL A 1034 27.64 1.03 5.13
C VAL A 1034 28.81 1.68 5.85
N GLY A 1035 29.94 1.87 5.16
CA GLY A 1035 31.17 2.39 5.76
C GLY A 1035 31.07 3.85 6.22
N PHE A 1036 30.26 4.66 5.54
CA PHE A 1036 30.01 6.05 5.90
C PHE A 1036 28.49 6.31 5.97
N ILE A 1037 27.92 6.10 7.15
CA ILE A 1037 26.48 6.21 7.35
C ILE A 1037 26.05 7.68 7.37
N GLN A 1038 25.21 8.08 6.43
CA GLN A 1038 24.60 9.42 6.48
C GLN A 1038 23.57 9.47 7.62
N PRO A 1039 23.46 10.58 8.36
CA PRO A 1039 22.41 10.74 9.35
C PRO A 1039 21.01 10.66 8.73
N GLY A 1040 20.07 10.16 9.52
CA GLY A 1040 18.64 10.21 9.23
C GLY A 1040 18.02 11.50 9.77
N SER A 1041 16.81 11.80 9.32
CA SER A 1041 16.05 12.98 9.77
C SER A 1041 14.67 12.56 10.29
N VAL A 1042 14.22 13.17 11.38
CA VAL A 1042 12.84 13.16 11.82
C VAL A 1042 12.29 14.57 11.66
N LYS A 1043 11.18 14.70 10.95
CA LYS A 1043 10.49 15.96 10.68
C LYS A 1043 9.05 15.82 11.17
N VAL A 1044 8.66 16.66 12.12
CA VAL A 1044 7.29 16.73 12.65
C VAL A 1044 6.61 17.97 12.12
N TYR A 1045 5.36 17.84 11.65
CA TYR A 1045 4.58 18.96 11.15
C TYR A 1045 3.06 18.75 11.28
N SER A 1046 2.34 19.87 11.41
CA SER A 1046 0.88 19.90 11.41
C SER A 1046 0.33 19.68 9.99
N TYR A 1047 -0.57 18.73 9.77
CA TYR A 1047 -1.12 18.46 8.42
C TYR A 1047 -1.92 19.65 7.86
N TYR A 1048 -2.56 20.44 8.72
CA TYR A 1048 -3.33 21.63 8.33
C TYR A 1048 -2.54 22.94 8.43
N ASN A 1049 -1.28 22.91 8.86
CA ASN A 1049 -0.40 24.06 8.82
C ASN A 1049 1.06 23.62 8.60
N LEU A 1050 1.47 23.53 7.33
CA LEU A 1050 2.83 23.11 6.96
C LEU A 1050 3.91 24.11 7.41
N ASP A 1051 3.53 25.30 7.89
CA ASP A 1051 4.44 26.25 8.52
C ASP A 1051 4.75 25.93 9.98
N GLU A 1052 3.92 25.15 10.68
CA GLU A 1052 4.21 24.59 12.00
C GLU A 1052 5.05 23.31 11.87
N LYS A 1053 6.38 23.42 11.97
CA LYS A 1053 7.29 22.30 11.76
C LYS A 1053 8.54 22.33 12.62
N CYS A 1054 9.11 21.16 12.86
CA CYS A 1054 10.42 21.00 13.50
C CYS A 1054 11.15 19.80 12.92
N THR A 1055 12.45 19.93 12.67
CA THR A 1055 13.29 18.87 12.10
C THR A 1055 14.49 18.61 13.02
N LYS A 1056 14.81 17.33 13.24
CA LYS A 1056 15.98 16.85 13.99
C LYS A 1056 16.69 15.77 13.19
N PHE A 1057 18.02 15.72 13.31
CA PHE A 1057 18.85 14.67 12.71
C PHE A 1057 19.30 13.67 13.77
N TYR A 1058 19.49 12.40 13.38
CA TYR A 1058 19.94 11.33 14.28
C TYR A 1058 21.01 10.45 13.60
N HIS A 1059 21.94 9.95 14.42
CA HIS A 1059 23.09 9.15 14.00
C HIS A 1059 23.53 8.26 15.17
N PRO A 1060 23.86 6.97 14.97
CA PRO A 1060 24.20 6.04 16.06
C PRO A 1060 25.35 6.56 16.93
N ASP A 1061 26.49 6.90 16.34
CA ASP A 1061 27.73 7.24 17.08
C ASP A 1061 27.87 8.73 17.43
N LYS A 1062 26.84 9.57 17.18
CA LYS A 1062 26.94 11.04 17.30
C LYS A 1062 25.65 11.67 17.85
N GLY A 1063 25.68 12.07 19.12
CA GLY A 1063 24.51 12.61 19.84
C GLY A 1063 23.87 13.89 19.28
N THR A 1064 24.50 14.59 18.32
CA THR A 1064 23.90 15.74 17.62
C THR A 1064 23.36 15.41 16.23
N GLY A 1065 23.58 14.19 15.71
CA GLY A 1065 23.21 13.79 14.35
C GLY A 1065 24.03 14.45 13.23
N LEU A 1066 24.97 15.36 13.54
CA LEU A 1066 25.71 16.15 12.55
C LEU A 1066 27.06 15.52 12.19
N LEU A 1067 27.47 15.68 10.93
CA LEU A 1067 28.82 15.33 10.48
C LEU A 1067 29.86 16.30 11.04
N ASN A 1068 31.10 15.83 11.21
CA ASN A 1068 32.20 16.66 11.67
C ASN A 1068 32.57 17.62 10.53
N LYS A 1069 32.20 18.90 10.69
CA LYS A 1069 32.63 19.99 9.81
C LYS A 1069 33.74 20.77 10.50
N ILE A 1070 34.74 21.19 9.73
CA ILE A 1070 35.59 22.32 10.11
C ILE A 1070 34.96 23.55 9.46
N CYS A 1071 34.63 24.58 10.25
CA CYS A 1071 33.99 25.80 9.79
C CYS A 1071 34.78 27.01 10.29
N VAL A 1072 35.09 27.95 9.40
CA VAL A 1072 35.66 29.26 9.74
C VAL A 1072 34.78 30.32 9.07
N GLY A 1073 34.10 31.12 9.89
CA GLY A 1073 33.01 31.98 9.42
C GLY A 1073 31.94 31.19 8.65
N ASN A 1074 31.59 31.66 7.46
CA ASN A 1074 30.56 31.04 6.61
C ASN A 1074 31.08 29.84 5.78
N VAL A 1075 32.39 29.52 5.83
CA VAL A 1075 32.97 28.45 5.01
C VAL A 1075 33.15 27.19 5.84
N CYS A 1076 32.25 26.22 5.63
CA CYS A 1076 32.32 24.90 6.24
C CYS A 1076 32.80 23.84 5.25
N ARG A 1077 33.69 22.94 5.68
CA ARG A 1077 34.18 21.80 4.90
C ARG A 1077 33.93 20.47 5.60
N CYS A 1078 33.59 19.44 4.82
CA CYS A 1078 33.42 18.08 5.33
C CYS A 1078 34.79 17.43 5.56
N ALA A 1079 35.05 16.91 6.76
CA ALA A 1079 36.33 16.30 7.12
C ALA A 1079 36.27 14.77 6.95
N GLY A 1080 37.17 14.23 6.11
CA GLY A 1080 37.36 12.78 5.95
C GLY A 1080 38.11 12.15 7.12
N GLU A 1081 38.04 10.83 7.25
CA GLU A 1081 38.53 10.09 8.44
C GLU A 1081 40.04 9.80 8.44
N THR A 1082 40.76 10.15 7.37
CA THR A 1082 42.21 9.92 7.27
C THR A 1082 43.00 11.10 7.86
N CYS A 1083 43.41 10.95 9.12
CA CYS A 1083 44.43 11.80 9.74
C CYS A 1083 45.80 11.58 9.07
N SER A 1084 46.58 12.65 8.92
CA SER A 1084 48.02 12.58 8.68
C SER A 1084 48.73 12.20 9.99
N SER A 1085 49.59 11.18 9.95
CA SER A 1085 50.51 10.84 11.04
C SER A 1085 51.77 11.69 10.95
N LEU A 1086 52.41 11.96 12.10
CA LEU A 1086 53.78 12.48 12.10
C LEU A 1086 54.71 11.40 11.49
N ASN A 1087 55.48 11.77 10.46
CA ASN A 1087 56.38 10.84 9.77
C ASN A 1087 57.68 10.62 10.56
N HIS A 1088 57.69 9.68 11.50
CA HIS A 1088 58.91 9.29 12.22
C HIS A 1088 59.92 8.56 11.31
N GLN A 1089 60.98 9.27 10.91
CA GLN A 1089 62.27 8.73 10.46
C GLN A 1089 62.23 7.61 9.39
N GLU A 1090 61.31 7.67 8.43
CA GLU A 1090 61.52 6.95 7.17
C GLU A 1090 62.79 7.50 6.49
N LYS A 1091 63.72 6.62 6.07
CA LYS A 1091 64.96 7.03 5.39
C LYS A 1091 64.68 7.43 3.93
N ILE A 1092 64.08 8.60 3.76
CA ILE A 1092 63.72 9.18 2.45
C ILE A 1092 64.92 9.94 1.87
N ASP A 1093 65.45 9.42 0.77
CA ASP A 1093 66.54 10.02 0.00
C ASP A 1093 66.17 11.41 -0.56
N VAL A 1094 67.14 12.33 -0.62
CA VAL A 1094 66.92 13.76 -0.98
C VAL A 1094 66.22 13.94 -2.34
N PRO A 1095 66.58 13.21 -3.43
CA PRO A 1095 65.88 13.31 -4.71
C PRO A 1095 64.40 12.87 -4.63
N LEU A 1096 64.05 11.96 -3.71
CA LEU A 1096 62.68 11.51 -3.50
C LEU A 1096 61.86 12.52 -2.67
N ARG A 1097 62.49 13.26 -1.75
CA ARG A 1097 61.87 14.43 -1.11
C ARG A 1097 61.56 15.52 -2.14
N ILE A 1098 62.55 15.92 -2.94
CA ILE A 1098 62.39 16.95 -4.00
C ILE A 1098 61.28 16.54 -4.97
N ARG A 1099 61.29 15.30 -5.48
CA ARG A 1099 60.28 14.83 -6.43
C ARG A 1099 58.85 14.88 -5.87
N LYS A 1100 58.65 14.62 -4.57
CA LYS A 1100 57.33 14.71 -3.90
C LYS A 1100 56.91 16.15 -3.63
N ALA A 1101 57.84 17.02 -3.27
CA ALA A 1101 57.57 18.46 -3.11
C ALA A 1101 57.18 19.13 -4.44
N CYS A 1102 57.63 18.58 -5.56
CA CYS A 1102 57.39 19.06 -6.93
C CYS A 1102 56.28 18.31 -7.69
N GLU A 1103 55.41 17.56 -7.01
CA GLU A 1103 54.21 17.00 -7.65
C GLU A 1103 53.19 18.11 -7.98
N THR A 1104 52.52 18.01 -9.14
CA THR A 1104 51.66 19.07 -9.72
C THR A 1104 50.42 19.48 -8.91
N ASN A 1105 50.25 18.94 -7.70
CA ASN A 1105 49.16 19.24 -6.77
C ASN A 1105 49.66 19.93 -5.48
N VAL A 1106 50.97 20.03 -5.25
CA VAL A 1106 51.58 20.79 -4.16
C VAL A 1106 51.64 22.26 -4.57
N ASP A 1107 51.27 23.20 -3.68
CA ASP A 1107 51.07 24.62 -4.06
C ASP A 1107 51.69 25.60 -3.07
N TYR A 1108 51.56 25.39 -1.76
CA TYR A 1108 52.41 26.09 -0.80
C TYR A 1108 53.70 25.29 -0.62
N GLY A 1109 54.82 25.92 -1.00
CA GLY A 1109 56.12 25.32 -0.92
C GLY A 1109 56.53 25.02 0.52
N SER A 1110 57.37 24.00 0.66
CA SER A 1110 57.93 23.58 1.95
C SER A 1110 58.44 24.79 2.75
N SER A 1111 58.05 24.86 4.02
CA SER A 1111 58.49 25.92 4.93
C SER A 1111 58.85 25.31 6.28
N VAL A 1112 59.76 25.97 7.00
CA VAL A 1112 60.14 25.61 8.38
C VAL A 1112 59.30 26.44 9.34
N PHE A 1113 58.65 25.76 10.27
CA PHE A 1113 57.58 26.28 11.12
C PHE A 1113 57.92 26.10 12.60
N HIS A 1114 57.89 27.18 13.38
CA HIS A 1114 58.08 27.15 14.83
C HIS A 1114 56.73 26.99 15.55
N CYS A 1115 56.60 25.98 16.42
CA CYS A 1115 55.34 25.66 17.10
C CYS A 1115 55.20 26.39 18.45
N TYR A 1116 54.60 27.58 18.45
CA TYR A 1116 54.31 28.34 19.68
C TYR A 1116 53.14 27.74 20.49
N THR A 1117 52.08 27.28 19.83
CA THR A 1117 51.00 26.51 20.46
C THR A 1117 50.50 25.42 19.51
N PRO A 1118 49.77 24.38 20.01
CA PRO A 1118 49.25 23.30 19.15
C PRO A 1118 48.28 23.71 18.03
N ASN A 1119 47.85 24.98 17.97
CA ASN A 1119 46.96 25.54 16.95
C ASN A 1119 47.55 26.77 16.23
N GLU A 1120 48.65 27.36 16.74
CA GLU A 1120 49.22 28.62 16.23
C GLU A 1120 50.72 28.46 15.99
N ILE A 1121 51.11 28.68 14.74
CA ILE A 1121 52.42 28.30 14.23
C ILE A 1121 52.98 29.48 13.41
N PHE A 1122 54.28 29.75 13.56
CA PHE A 1122 54.97 30.87 12.90
C PHE A 1122 55.89 30.37 11.79
N ILE A 1123 55.98 31.11 10.67
CA ILE A 1123 56.85 30.77 9.54
C ILE A 1123 58.24 31.33 9.79
N GLN A 1124 59.22 30.45 9.98
CA GLN A 1124 60.61 30.82 10.26
C GLN A 1124 61.44 30.89 8.97
N ILE A 1125 61.23 29.96 8.04
CA ILE A 1125 61.90 29.93 6.73
C ILE A 1125 60.90 29.52 5.64
N LEU A 1126 60.83 30.29 4.54
CA LEU A 1126 60.06 29.96 3.34
C LEU A 1126 61.03 29.39 2.29
N ILE A 1127 60.89 28.13 1.89
CA ILE A 1127 61.82 27.48 0.94
C ILE A 1127 61.31 27.66 -0.52
N SER A 1128 60.00 27.74 -0.73
CA SER A 1128 59.37 28.11 -2.01
C SER A 1128 58.04 28.83 -1.79
N ALA A 1129 57.77 29.88 -2.58
CA ALA A 1129 56.51 30.63 -2.53
C ALA A 1129 55.37 29.85 -3.21
N GLY A 1130 54.13 30.06 -2.72
CA GLY A 1130 52.91 29.47 -3.26
C GLY A 1130 51.87 30.52 -3.67
N THR A 1131 50.58 30.20 -3.61
CA THR A 1131 49.50 31.16 -3.93
C THR A 1131 49.12 32.13 -2.79
N ASP A 1132 49.90 32.19 -1.71
CA ASP A 1132 49.84 33.21 -0.66
C ASP A 1132 50.85 34.33 -0.96
N GLU A 1133 50.40 35.57 -1.13
CA GLU A 1133 51.20 36.65 -1.70
C GLU A 1133 52.28 37.22 -0.76
N ASN A 1134 52.23 36.99 0.57
CA ASN A 1134 53.31 37.43 1.48
C ASN A 1134 53.34 36.72 2.86
N PRO A 1135 53.85 35.47 2.96
CA PRO A 1135 53.72 34.66 4.18
C PRO A 1135 54.78 34.92 5.27
N GLN A 1136 55.92 35.55 4.98
CA GLN A 1136 57.07 35.65 5.93
C GLN A 1136 56.89 36.62 7.11
N ALA A 1137 55.69 37.19 7.33
CA ALA A 1137 55.47 38.27 8.29
C ALA A 1137 54.18 38.15 9.13
N LYS A 1138 53.55 36.96 9.18
CA LYS A 1138 52.30 36.73 9.92
C LYS A 1138 52.33 35.41 10.71
N THR A 1139 51.67 35.42 11.86
CA THR A 1139 51.25 34.18 12.54
C THR A 1139 50.06 33.58 11.79
N HIS A 1140 50.11 32.29 11.47
CA HIS A 1140 49.01 31.60 10.78
C HIS A 1140 48.39 30.55 11.69
N GLN A 1141 47.05 30.51 11.73
CA GLN A 1141 46.32 29.47 12.46
C GLN A 1141 46.26 28.18 11.64
N TYR A 1142 46.62 27.08 12.30
CA TYR A 1142 46.60 25.73 11.76
C TYR A 1142 45.43 24.94 12.35
N ILE A 1143 44.65 24.29 11.49
CA ILE A 1143 43.40 23.64 11.87
C ILE A 1143 43.49 22.14 11.58
N SER A 1144 43.37 21.35 12.65
CA SER A 1144 43.36 19.89 12.62
C SER A 1144 42.17 19.34 13.39
N GLN A 1145 41.78 18.09 13.13
CA GLN A 1145 40.71 17.47 13.91
C GLN A 1145 41.19 17.12 15.32
N ARG A 1146 40.33 17.25 16.31
CA ARG A 1146 40.62 16.85 17.71
C ARG A 1146 41.00 15.36 17.86
N LYS A 1147 40.57 14.50 16.93
CA LYS A 1147 41.00 13.09 16.82
C LYS A 1147 42.40 12.90 16.19
N CYS A 1148 42.86 13.86 15.38
CA CYS A 1148 44.17 13.81 14.74
C CYS A 1148 45.26 14.45 15.60
N GLN A 1149 44.93 15.31 16.57
CA GLN A 1149 45.91 15.93 17.48
C GLN A 1149 46.73 14.87 18.25
N GLU A 1150 46.11 13.77 18.70
CA GLU A 1150 46.80 12.64 19.34
C GLU A 1150 47.76 11.90 18.38
N ALA A 1151 47.46 11.87 17.07
CA ALA A 1151 48.28 11.21 16.04
C ALA A 1151 49.36 12.14 15.42
N LEU A 1152 49.25 13.44 15.65
CA LEU A 1152 50.21 14.46 15.21
C LEU A 1152 51.26 14.76 16.28
N ASN A 1153 50.87 14.77 17.55
CA ASN A 1153 51.75 14.88 18.73
C ASN A 1153 52.83 15.99 18.62
N LEU A 1154 52.46 17.15 18.08
CA LEU A 1154 53.37 18.30 17.91
C LEU A 1154 53.78 18.82 19.28
N LYS A 1155 55.09 18.85 19.54
CA LYS A 1155 55.67 19.51 20.71
C LYS A 1155 55.79 21.02 20.48
N VAL A 1156 55.54 21.78 21.54
CA VAL A 1156 55.76 23.22 21.61
C VAL A 1156 57.27 23.52 21.67
N ASN A 1157 57.70 24.58 20.98
CA ASN A 1157 59.09 25.01 20.78
C ASN A 1157 59.98 24.05 19.94
N ASP A 1158 59.41 23.07 19.25
CA ASP A 1158 60.09 22.31 18.19
C ASP A 1158 59.81 22.95 16.81
N ASP A 1159 60.76 22.77 15.87
CA ASP A 1159 60.62 23.16 14.46
C ASP A 1159 60.13 22.00 13.57
N TYR A 1160 59.32 22.32 12.55
CA TYR A 1160 58.72 21.33 11.64
C TYR A 1160 58.78 21.78 10.18
N LEU A 1161 59.09 20.84 9.29
CA LEU A 1161 58.99 21.00 7.84
C LEU A 1161 57.60 20.57 7.38
N ILE A 1162 56.84 21.49 6.78
CA ILE A 1162 55.47 21.23 6.29
C ILE A 1162 55.33 21.64 4.82
N TRP A 1163 54.67 20.80 4.02
CA TRP A 1163 54.21 21.12 2.66
C TRP A 1163 52.84 20.50 2.37
N GLY A 1164 52.08 21.08 1.43
CA GLY A 1164 50.72 20.63 1.15
C GLY A 1164 50.10 21.19 -0.13
N SER A 1165 48.86 20.79 -0.37
CA SER A 1165 48.12 21.07 -1.61
C SER A 1165 47.41 22.42 -1.57
N ARG A 1166 47.17 23.03 -2.75
CA ARG A 1166 46.31 24.23 -2.87
C ARG A 1166 44.93 24.00 -2.26
N SER A 1167 44.46 22.76 -2.29
CA SER A 1167 43.20 22.36 -1.68
C SER A 1167 43.15 22.60 -0.17
N ASP A 1168 44.28 22.80 0.51
CA ASP A 1168 44.38 22.74 1.97
C ASP A 1168 44.39 24.13 2.62
N LEU A 1169 44.42 25.19 1.80
CA LEU A 1169 44.28 26.60 2.20
C LEU A 1169 42.79 26.97 2.37
N LEU A 1170 42.47 27.76 3.39
CA LEU A 1170 41.12 28.31 3.61
C LEU A 1170 41.21 29.78 4.04
N GLY A 1171 40.52 30.70 3.36
CA GLY A 1171 40.59 32.11 3.72
C GLY A 1171 39.57 33.01 3.01
N TRP A 1172 39.36 34.18 3.61
CA TRP A 1172 38.74 35.36 2.98
C TRP A 1172 39.81 36.47 2.90
N LYS A 1173 39.54 37.54 2.14
CA LYS A 1173 40.54 38.57 1.79
C LYS A 1173 41.36 39.04 3.01
N ALA A 1174 42.68 38.86 2.92
CA ALA A 1174 43.76 39.24 3.85
C ALA A 1174 44.16 38.27 4.97
N GLU A 1175 43.42 37.19 5.26
CA GLU A 1175 43.82 36.16 6.24
C GLU A 1175 43.57 34.73 5.72
N ILE A 1176 44.61 33.89 5.78
CA ILE A 1176 44.62 32.51 5.27
C ILE A 1176 45.01 31.55 6.40
N SER A 1177 44.13 30.58 6.66
CA SER A 1177 44.31 29.47 7.59
C SER A 1177 44.70 28.19 6.84
N TYR A 1178 45.51 27.35 7.49
CA TYR A 1178 46.06 26.13 6.89
C TYR A 1178 45.38 24.90 7.52
N ILE A 1179 44.80 24.02 6.70
CA ILE A 1179 44.11 22.79 7.17
C ILE A 1179 45.04 21.59 6.98
N ILE A 1180 45.30 20.83 8.04
CA ILE A 1180 46.08 19.59 7.95
C ILE A 1180 45.20 18.48 7.35
N THR A 1181 45.56 18.00 6.16
CA THR A 1181 44.89 16.91 5.44
C THR A 1181 45.83 15.70 5.27
N LYS A 1182 45.29 14.56 4.85
CA LYS A 1182 46.08 13.37 4.48
C LYS A 1182 47.11 13.60 3.35
N ASN A 1183 47.01 14.71 2.61
CA ASN A 1183 47.96 15.09 1.56
C ASN A 1183 49.05 16.02 2.11
N THR A 1184 48.79 16.72 3.22
CA THR A 1184 49.78 17.51 3.96
C THR A 1184 50.81 16.58 4.59
N ARG A 1185 52.10 16.90 4.43
CA ARG A 1185 53.22 16.17 5.08
C ARG A 1185 53.90 17.04 6.11
N ILE A 1186 54.34 16.39 7.19
CA ILE A 1186 54.94 17.02 8.37
C ILE A 1186 56.11 16.12 8.81
N GLU A 1187 57.32 16.66 8.81
CA GLU A 1187 58.55 16.04 9.33
C GLU A 1187 59.15 16.98 10.40
N ARG A 1188 59.66 16.45 11.53
CA ARG A 1188 60.34 17.27 12.56
C ARG A 1188 61.71 17.70 12.04
N TRP A 1189 62.04 18.98 12.19
CA TRP A 1189 63.34 19.54 11.87
C TRP A 1189 64.21 19.53 13.16
N PRO A 1190 65.39 18.88 13.18
CA PRO A 1190 66.24 18.88 14.37
C PRO A 1190 66.85 20.26 14.65
N ASN A 1191 67.04 20.60 15.92
CA ASN A 1191 67.68 21.86 16.33
C ASN A 1191 69.20 21.82 16.12
N GLU A 1192 69.89 22.97 16.08
CA GLU A 1192 71.34 23.04 15.83
C GLU A 1192 72.18 22.20 16.81
N ASP A 1193 71.75 22.08 18.07
CA ASP A 1193 72.35 21.21 19.09
C ASP A 1193 72.13 19.71 18.78
N GLU A 1194 70.91 19.32 18.36
CA GLU A 1194 70.59 17.93 17.99
C GLU A 1194 71.37 17.51 16.72
N CYS A 1195 71.61 18.43 15.78
CA CYS A 1195 72.42 18.19 14.59
C CYS A 1195 73.91 17.90 14.88
N GLN A 1196 74.41 18.09 16.10
CA GLN A 1196 75.75 17.65 16.52
C GLN A 1196 75.82 16.15 16.84
N GLU A 1197 74.68 15.46 17.02
CA GLU A 1197 74.63 14.03 17.32
C GLU A 1197 74.73 13.18 16.03
N GLU A 1198 75.52 12.10 16.06
CA GLU A 1198 75.74 11.22 14.89
C GLU A 1198 74.45 10.62 14.29
N GLU A 1199 73.36 10.54 15.07
CA GLU A 1199 72.06 10.05 14.60
C GLU A 1199 71.32 11.08 13.71
N PHE A 1200 71.45 12.37 14.01
CA PHE A 1200 70.72 13.46 13.33
C PHE A 1200 71.58 14.25 12.33
N GLN A 1201 72.91 14.26 12.47
CA GLN A 1201 73.83 15.00 11.60
C GLN A 1201 73.52 14.80 10.10
N LYS A 1202 73.38 13.53 9.67
CA LYS A 1202 73.01 13.23 8.27
C LYS A 1202 71.61 13.74 7.89
N LEU A 1203 70.64 13.69 8.80
CA LEU A 1203 69.29 14.19 8.53
C LEU A 1203 69.30 15.72 8.35
N CYS A 1204 70.15 16.42 9.10
CA CYS A 1204 70.36 17.86 8.95
C CYS A 1204 71.06 18.19 7.62
N ASP A 1205 72.06 17.41 7.20
CA ASP A 1205 72.69 17.53 5.87
C ASP A 1205 71.68 17.31 4.74
N ASP A 1206 70.88 16.22 4.82
CA ASP A 1206 69.83 15.88 3.84
C ASP A 1206 68.78 17.03 3.74
N PHE A 1207 68.39 17.63 4.86
CA PHE A 1207 67.45 18.76 4.91
C PHE A 1207 68.06 20.09 4.42
N ALA A 1208 69.33 20.37 4.74
CA ALA A 1208 70.04 21.54 4.23
C ALA A 1208 70.21 21.47 2.71
N GLN A 1209 70.55 20.28 2.17
CA GLN A 1209 70.64 20.05 0.73
C GLN A 1209 69.26 20.19 0.04
N PHE A 1210 68.20 19.64 0.64
CA PHE A 1210 66.82 19.79 0.16
C PHE A 1210 66.41 21.28 0.08
N SER A 1211 66.64 22.03 1.17
CA SER A 1211 66.30 23.45 1.27
C SER A 1211 67.06 24.29 0.23
N PHE A 1212 68.38 24.17 0.19
CA PHE A 1212 69.23 24.87 -0.79
C PHE A 1212 68.83 24.56 -2.24
N THR A 1213 68.54 23.29 -2.55
CA THR A 1213 68.21 22.89 -3.92
C THR A 1213 66.89 23.51 -4.39
N LEU A 1214 65.84 23.47 -3.56
CA LEU A 1214 64.54 24.05 -3.90
C LEU A 1214 64.57 25.58 -3.97
N THR A 1215 65.27 26.25 -3.05
CA THR A 1215 65.35 27.73 -3.06
C THR A 1215 66.21 28.27 -4.22
N VAL A 1216 67.24 27.55 -4.66
CA VAL A 1216 68.17 28.02 -5.73
C VAL A 1216 67.76 27.58 -7.13
N PHE A 1217 67.26 26.34 -7.29
CA PHE A 1217 66.96 25.76 -8.61
C PHE A 1217 65.47 25.53 -8.86
N GLY A 1218 64.61 25.67 -7.83
CA GLY A 1218 63.18 25.38 -7.93
C GLY A 1218 62.90 23.90 -8.18
N CYS A 1219 61.75 23.63 -8.80
CA CYS A 1219 61.37 22.28 -9.20
C CYS A 1219 61.91 21.92 -10.59
N PRO A 1220 62.50 20.72 -10.77
CA PRO A 1220 62.96 20.26 -12.08
C PRO A 1220 61.78 19.99 -13.02
N THR A 1221 61.91 20.42 -14.29
CA THR A 1221 60.92 20.24 -15.37
C THR A 1221 60.97 18.87 -16.02
#